data_AF-A0A413RN39-F1
#
_entry.id   AF-A0A413RN39-F1
#
_cell.length_a   1.000
_cell.length_b   1.000
_cell.length_c   1.000
_cell.angle_alpha   90.00
_cell.angle_beta   90.00
_cell.angle_gamma   90.00
#
_symmetry.space_group_name_H-M   'P 1'
#
loop_
_entity.id
_entity.type
_entity.pdbx_description
1 polymer ?
#
loop_
_entity_poly.entity_id
_entity_poly.type
_entity_poly.pdbx_seq_one_letter_code
_entity_poly.pdbx_strand_id
1 'polypeptide(L)'
;MSGTSRSDEQSPAAPGVLVVIPARGGSQGVPLKNLAAVGGESLVGRAVGSALAAPGVTRVVVSTDHAGIADEARRHGADVVERPAELSGSTASSESAVLHALDALSDEFAVTVLLQCTSPFVDPADLGASVARVLADEADVVIAVAPTHDFQWVLTDGAVTPVGHTLDHRPRRQDRAPHFRETGAFYTMRTAGLREAGTRFFGRVALQAVDERTAMEIDEPADLERARALAGPVNEELDVDALVTDFDGVHTDDHAYVDGAGVESVRVHRGDGMGVDLLRRAEVPLLILSTERNPVVRARADKLGVDVLHGIADKASALDEWIAVNRLDPERVAYVGNDVNDLGAMSRVGWPVAVADAHPRVRAAARLVLDRRGGDGAVREVCDRIVAARTPTKTTRRDRPAVTTTPGGITRMTATDARTEITPVSIGQHLVGDGQPVYVIGEIGLNHNGDVDIARRLIDVAADAGAQAVKFQKRTPEISTPVDMRDKLRQTPWGEMTYLDYRYRVEFDREQYQKVAQHAAERGLQWFASPWDVPSVEFLEDLDVPTHKVASASLTDTELLGELARTGKPIILSTGMSTLEQIDAAVDILGTDNLVILHATSTYPLPPEEANLRTIDTLRERYGVPVGYSGHERGLQISLAAVALGAVAVERHITLDRTMWGSDQASSLEPAGLEHLVRDIRILQEALGDGVKRVMPGELAPMSRLRRVGA
;
A
#
# COMPACT_ATOMS: atom_id res chain seq x y z
N MET A 1 -41.01 47.78 -39.89
CA MET A 1 -39.73 47.17 -40.34
C MET A 1 -39.61 45.85 -39.61
N SER A 2 -39.95 44.75 -40.27
CA SER A 2 -39.91 43.39 -39.74
C SER A 2 -38.47 42.87 -39.80
N GLY A 3 -37.84 42.72 -38.64
CA GLY A 3 -36.51 42.11 -38.53
C GLY A 3 -36.58 40.61 -38.77
N THR A 4 -35.90 40.15 -39.81
CA THR A 4 -35.68 38.74 -40.13
C THR A 4 -34.64 38.15 -39.17
N SER A 5 -35.02 37.06 -38.51
CA SER A 5 -34.15 36.18 -37.74
C SER A 5 -33.11 35.53 -38.63
N ARG A 6 -31.82 35.70 -38.33
CA ARG A 6 -30.78 34.78 -38.80
C ARG A 6 -30.78 33.59 -37.84
N SER A 7 -31.13 32.44 -38.38
CA SER A 7 -30.93 31.12 -37.78
C SER A 7 -29.43 30.87 -37.64
N ASP A 8 -29.00 30.57 -36.42
CA ASP A 8 -27.68 29.99 -36.14
C ASP A 8 -27.59 28.62 -36.84
N GLU A 9 -26.73 28.53 -37.85
CA GLU A 9 -26.25 27.24 -38.36
C GLU A 9 -25.41 26.59 -37.26
N GLN A 10 -25.99 25.59 -36.59
CA GLN A 10 -25.23 24.63 -35.79
C GLN A 10 -24.23 23.92 -36.72
N SER A 11 -22.93 24.08 -36.46
CA SER A 11 -21.91 23.21 -37.07
C SER A 11 -22.32 21.74 -36.87
N PRO A 12 -22.26 20.89 -37.91
CA PRO A 12 -22.57 19.48 -37.75
C PRO A 12 -21.63 18.87 -36.69
N ALA A 13 -22.22 18.15 -35.73
CA ALA A 13 -21.45 17.38 -34.76
C ALA A 13 -20.43 16.50 -35.50
N ALA A 14 -19.20 16.43 -35.00
CA ALA A 14 -18.17 15.60 -35.60
C ALA A 14 -18.68 14.15 -35.72
N PRO A 15 -18.49 13.48 -36.87
CA PRO A 15 -18.99 12.14 -37.09
C PRO A 15 -18.40 11.17 -36.06
N GLY A 16 -19.28 10.43 -35.36
CA GLY A 16 -18.88 9.49 -34.32
C GLY A 16 -18.03 8.34 -34.87
N VAL A 17 -17.00 7.95 -34.11
CA VAL A 17 -16.11 6.82 -34.38
C VAL A 17 -16.15 5.84 -33.22
N LEU A 18 -16.60 4.62 -33.49
CA LEU A 18 -16.70 3.54 -32.52
C LEU A 18 -15.57 2.53 -32.72
N VAL A 19 -14.83 2.21 -31.67
CA VAL A 19 -13.97 1.03 -31.62
C VAL A 19 -14.71 -0.08 -30.88
N VAL A 20 -14.83 -1.24 -31.53
CA VAL A 20 -15.36 -2.47 -30.91
C VAL A 20 -14.22 -3.47 -30.78
N ILE A 21 -14.03 -3.98 -29.57
CA ILE A 21 -13.04 -4.99 -29.22
C ILE A 21 -13.79 -6.29 -28.87
N PRO A 22 -13.87 -7.26 -29.79
CA PRO A 22 -14.46 -8.56 -29.48
C PRO A 22 -13.51 -9.40 -28.60
N ALA A 23 -13.94 -9.75 -27.39
CA ALA A 23 -13.14 -10.57 -26.48
C ALA A 23 -14.02 -11.64 -25.81
N ARG A 24 -13.95 -12.90 -26.27
CA ARG A 24 -14.70 -14.03 -25.69
C ARG A 24 -13.94 -14.75 -24.57
N GLY A 25 -14.65 -15.33 -23.60
CA GLY A 25 -14.03 -16.17 -22.56
C GLY A 25 -13.47 -17.49 -23.10
N GLY A 26 -14.19 -18.13 -24.02
CA GLY A 26 -13.89 -19.45 -24.59
C GLY A 26 -12.76 -19.47 -25.64
N SER A 27 -11.54 -19.12 -25.24
CA SER A 27 -10.36 -19.18 -26.12
C SER A 27 -9.84 -20.62 -26.29
N GLN A 28 -9.63 -21.07 -27.54
CA GLN A 28 -9.34 -22.48 -27.89
C GLN A 28 -7.85 -22.85 -27.78
N GLY A 29 -6.93 -21.90 -28.00
CA GLY A 29 -5.48 -22.14 -27.92
C GLY A 29 -4.89 -21.83 -26.54
N VAL A 30 -5.20 -20.64 -26.01
CA VAL A 30 -4.77 -20.19 -24.68
C VAL A 30 -6.01 -19.89 -23.84
N PRO A 31 -6.26 -20.61 -22.72
CA PRO A 31 -7.40 -20.35 -21.84
C PRO A 31 -7.41 -18.90 -21.33
N LEU A 32 -8.56 -18.23 -21.39
CA LEU A 32 -8.72 -16.83 -20.97
C LEU A 32 -7.64 -15.87 -21.53
N LYS A 33 -7.15 -16.10 -22.77
CA LYS A 33 -6.04 -15.34 -23.36
C LYS A 33 -6.21 -13.83 -23.30
N ASN A 34 -7.43 -13.33 -23.42
CA ASN A 34 -7.72 -11.90 -23.41
C ASN A 34 -7.40 -11.23 -22.06
N LEU A 35 -7.32 -12.01 -20.97
CA LEU A 35 -6.87 -11.57 -19.64
C LEU A 35 -5.37 -11.82 -19.40
N ALA A 36 -4.66 -12.47 -20.33
CA ALA A 36 -3.25 -12.75 -20.15
C ALA A 36 -2.43 -11.45 -20.21
N ALA A 37 -1.53 -11.28 -19.24
CA ALA A 37 -0.66 -10.11 -19.18
C ALA A 37 0.48 -10.15 -20.20
N VAL A 38 0.71 -9.03 -20.87
CA VAL A 38 1.86 -8.73 -21.72
C VAL A 38 2.39 -7.36 -21.31
N GLY A 39 3.59 -7.33 -20.72
CA GLY A 39 4.17 -6.08 -20.23
C GLY A 39 3.35 -5.40 -19.13
N GLY A 40 2.82 -6.17 -18.16
CA GLY A 40 2.10 -5.65 -16.99
C GLY A 40 0.60 -5.43 -17.21
N GLU A 41 0.14 -5.36 -18.46
CA GLU A 41 -1.26 -5.14 -18.81
C GLU A 41 -1.88 -6.35 -19.51
N SER A 42 -3.17 -6.61 -19.28
CA SER A 42 -3.91 -7.66 -20.01
C SER A 42 -4.02 -7.34 -21.51
N LEU A 43 -4.16 -8.37 -22.35
CA LEU A 43 -4.38 -8.17 -23.79
C LEU A 43 -5.57 -7.24 -24.10
N VAL A 44 -6.69 -7.40 -23.38
CA VAL A 44 -7.85 -6.52 -23.53
C VAL A 44 -7.55 -5.11 -23.01
N GLY A 45 -6.85 -4.97 -21.88
CA GLY A 45 -6.46 -3.67 -21.33
C GLY A 45 -5.58 -2.87 -22.29
N ARG A 46 -4.60 -3.52 -22.92
CA ARG A 46 -3.74 -2.91 -23.96
C ARG A 46 -4.52 -2.43 -25.17
N ALA A 47 -5.47 -3.24 -25.65
CA ALA A 47 -6.31 -2.87 -26.78
C ALA A 47 -7.19 -1.65 -26.43
N VAL A 48 -7.78 -1.63 -25.24
CA VAL A 48 -8.56 -0.48 -24.74
C VAL A 48 -7.69 0.77 -24.64
N GLY A 49 -6.51 0.67 -24.04
CA GLY A 49 -5.56 1.78 -23.92
C GLY A 49 -5.15 2.34 -25.28
N SER A 50 -4.86 1.46 -26.25
CA SER A 50 -4.52 1.86 -27.61
C SER A 50 -5.67 2.55 -28.33
N ALA A 51 -6.90 2.06 -28.15
CA ALA A 51 -8.10 2.64 -28.73
C ALA A 51 -8.43 4.02 -28.14
N LEU A 52 -8.34 4.19 -26.82
CA LEU A 52 -8.60 5.46 -26.14
C LEU A 52 -7.54 6.53 -26.46
N ALA A 53 -6.30 6.11 -26.71
CA ALA A 53 -5.22 7.01 -27.10
C ALA A 53 -5.26 7.40 -28.60
N ALA A 54 -6.04 6.70 -29.43
CA ALA A 54 -6.04 6.91 -30.87
C ALA A 54 -6.79 8.19 -31.27
N PRO A 55 -6.16 9.10 -32.03
CA PRO A 55 -6.82 10.33 -32.49
C PRO A 55 -8.09 10.05 -33.28
N GLY A 56 -9.17 10.75 -32.94
CA GLY A 56 -10.46 10.66 -33.64
C GLY A 56 -11.40 9.57 -33.16
N VAL A 57 -10.98 8.68 -32.24
CA VAL A 57 -11.87 7.72 -31.58
C VAL A 57 -12.79 8.45 -30.60
N THR A 58 -14.09 8.17 -30.67
CA THR A 58 -15.09 8.81 -29.79
C THR A 58 -15.63 7.88 -28.71
N ARG A 59 -15.66 6.57 -28.97
CA ARG A 59 -16.20 5.58 -28.05
C ARG A 59 -15.47 4.24 -28.21
N VAL A 60 -15.18 3.57 -27.10
CA VAL A 60 -14.53 2.26 -27.07
C VAL A 60 -15.43 1.29 -26.32
N VAL A 61 -15.75 0.17 -26.95
CA VAL A 61 -16.62 -0.87 -26.42
C VAL A 61 -15.91 -2.21 -26.48
N VAL A 62 -15.93 -2.95 -25.36
CA VAL A 62 -15.56 -4.36 -25.31
C VAL A 62 -16.83 -5.20 -25.38
N SER A 63 -16.92 -6.05 -26.42
CA SER A 63 -18.01 -7.03 -26.56
C SER A 63 -17.56 -8.35 -25.98
N THR A 64 -18.20 -8.83 -24.91
CA THR A 64 -17.76 -10.03 -24.18
C THR A 64 -18.91 -10.80 -23.53
N ASP A 65 -18.76 -12.12 -23.43
CA ASP A 65 -19.63 -13.06 -22.69
C ASP A 65 -19.10 -13.39 -21.29
N HIS A 66 -17.95 -12.82 -20.91
CA HIS A 66 -17.22 -13.22 -19.71
C HIS A 66 -17.09 -12.07 -18.70
N ALA A 67 -17.60 -12.26 -17.49
CA ALA A 67 -17.61 -11.24 -16.44
C ALA A 67 -16.21 -10.67 -16.13
N GLY A 68 -15.18 -11.53 -16.03
CA GLY A 68 -13.81 -11.06 -15.77
C GLY A 68 -13.24 -10.19 -16.89
N ILE A 69 -13.63 -10.41 -18.15
CA ILE A 69 -13.20 -9.56 -19.28
C ILE A 69 -13.95 -8.22 -19.24
N ALA A 70 -15.23 -8.25 -18.84
CA ALA A 70 -16.02 -7.04 -18.65
C ALA A 70 -15.44 -6.14 -17.54
N ASP A 71 -15.05 -6.71 -16.41
CA ASP A 71 -14.47 -5.96 -15.30
C ASP A 71 -13.10 -5.37 -15.66
N GLU A 72 -12.28 -6.15 -16.37
CA GLU A 72 -11.02 -5.68 -16.95
C GLU A 72 -11.23 -4.49 -17.89
N ALA A 73 -12.16 -4.61 -18.83
CA ALA A 73 -12.49 -3.56 -19.79
C ALA A 73 -12.92 -2.25 -19.10
N ARG A 74 -13.78 -2.34 -18.09
CA ARG A 74 -14.24 -1.18 -17.30
C ARG A 74 -13.09 -0.52 -16.54
N ARG A 75 -12.18 -1.32 -15.96
CA ARG A 75 -11.00 -0.81 -15.26
C ARG A 75 -10.12 0.05 -16.18
N HIS A 76 -10.02 -0.32 -17.46
CA HIS A 76 -9.28 0.41 -18.48
C HIS A 76 -10.10 1.51 -19.18
N GLY A 77 -11.34 1.76 -18.75
CA GLY A 77 -12.15 2.90 -19.24
C GLY A 77 -12.97 2.62 -20.51
N ALA A 78 -13.16 1.36 -20.90
CA ALA A 78 -14.07 1.00 -21.99
C ALA A 78 -15.49 0.69 -21.48
N ASP A 79 -16.47 0.96 -22.33
CA ASP A 79 -17.83 0.45 -22.15
C ASP A 79 -17.88 -1.06 -22.42
N VAL A 80 -18.88 -1.73 -21.86
CA VAL A 80 -19.08 -3.17 -22.06
C VAL A 80 -20.43 -3.43 -22.71
N VAL A 81 -20.42 -4.23 -23.78
CA VAL A 81 -21.61 -4.85 -24.35
C VAL A 81 -21.57 -6.33 -24.06
N GLU A 82 -22.56 -6.80 -23.30
CA GLU A 82 -22.70 -8.23 -22.98
C GLU A 82 -23.10 -9.00 -24.25
N ARG A 83 -22.30 -10.02 -24.59
CA ARG A 83 -22.46 -10.78 -25.82
C ARG A 83 -23.34 -12.02 -25.60
N PRO A 84 -24.38 -12.23 -26.43
CA PRO A 84 -25.18 -13.45 -26.40
C PRO A 84 -24.35 -14.72 -26.62
N ALA A 85 -24.80 -15.83 -26.04
CA ALA A 85 -24.10 -17.11 -26.12
C ALA A 85 -23.95 -17.61 -27.56
N GLU A 86 -24.94 -17.34 -28.42
CA GLU A 86 -24.97 -17.73 -29.84
C GLU A 86 -23.84 -17.09 -30.65
N LEU A 87 -23.36 -15.91 -30.22
CA LEU A 87 -22.29 -15.15 -30.86
C LEU A 87 -20.93 -15.34 -30.17
N SER A 88 -20.85 -16.29 -29.24
CA SER A 88 -19.67 -16.52 -28.39
C SER A 88 -19.00 -17.87 -28.66
N GLY A 89 -19.62 -18.73 -29.50
CA GLY A 89 -19.07 -20.01 -29.93
C GLY A 89 -17.82 -19.92 -30.82
N SER A 90 -17.14 -21.04 -31.03
CA SER A 90 -15.94 -21.13 -31.88
C SER A 90 -16.18 -20.81 -33.35
N THR A 91 -17.42 -20.95 -33.82
CA THR A 91 -17.87 -20.68 -35.19
C THR A 91 -18.41 -19.26 -35.39
N ALA A 92 -18.54 -18.45 -34.34
CA ALA A 92 -19.01 -17.08 -34.45
C ALA A 92 -17.94 -16.18 -35.10
N SER A 93 -18.37 -15.37 -36.08
CA SER A 93 -17.47 -14.43 -36.76
C SER A 93 -17.22 -13.17 -35.93
N SER A 94 -16.08 -12.51 -36.13
CA SER A 94 -15.81 -11.24 -35.45
C SER A 94 -16.81 -10.16 -35.87
N GLU A 95 -17.26 -10.21 -37.12
CA GLU A 95 -18.27 -9.31 -37.69
C GLU A 95 -19.60 -9.42 -36.96
N SER A 96 -20.04 -10.63 -36.59
CA SER A 96 -21.28 -10.82 -35.85
C SER A 96 -21.24 -10.16 -34.47
N ALA A 97 -20.09 -10.19 -33.79
CA ALA A 97 -19.90 -9.51 -32.51
C ALA A 97 -19.88 -7.98 -32.65
N VAL A 98 -19.32 -7.46 -33.74
CA VAL A 98 -19.28 -6.02 -34.04
C VAL A 98 -20.67 -5.49 -34.39
N LEU A 99 -21.41 -6.21 -35.25
CA LEU A 99 -22.78 -5.84 -35.61
C LEU A 99 -23.71 -5.88 -34.40
N HIS A 100 -23.60 -6.90 -33.54
CA HIS A 100 -24.33 -6.97 -32.28
C HIS A 100 -24.00 -5.76 -31.37
N ALA A 101 -22.73 -5.39 -31.24
CA ALA A 101 -22.35 -4.21 -30.46
C ALA A 101 -22.94 -2.92 -31.05
N LEU A 102 -22.93 -2.78 -32.37
CA LEU A 102 -23.57 -1.64 -33.05
C LEU A 102 -25.09 -1.59 -32.84
N ASP A 103 -25.76 -2.74 -32.75
CA ASP A 103 -27.22 -2.81 -32.52
C ASP A 103 -27.59 -2.56 -31.05
N ALA A 104 -26.69 -2.89 -30.11
CA ALA A 104 -26.88 -2.62 -28.69
C ALA A 104 -26.69 -1.14 -28.32
N LEU A 105 -26.02 -0.36 -29.17
CA LEU A 105 -25.75 1.06 -28.95
C LEU A 105 -26.81 1.91 -29.67
N SER A 106 -27.29 2.97 -28.99
CA SER A 106 -28.28 3.90 -29.55
C SER A 106 -27.70 4.99 -30.44
N ASP A 107 -26.37 5.13 -30.47
CA ASP A 107 -25.68 6.21 -31.18
C ASP A 107 -25.42 5.86 -32.65
N GLU A 108 -25.47 6.87 -33.52
CA GLU A 108 -25.04 6.73 -34.90
C GLU A 108 -23.54 7.01 -35.04
N PHE A 109 -22.82 6.06 -35.64
CA PHE A 109 -21.40 6.18 -35.93
C PHE A 109 -21.16 6.21 -37.44
N ALA A 110 -20.23 7.05 -37.88
CA ALA A 110 -19.81 7.08 -39.28
C ALA A 110 -18.75 6.01 -39.58
N VAL A 111 -17.91 5.71 -38.57
CA VAL A 111 -16.80 4.76 -38.68
C VAL A 111 -16.86 3.76 -37.52
N THR A 112 -16.67 2.49 -37.85
CA THR A 112 -16.53 1.39 -36.90
C THR A 112 -15.18 0.74 -37.09
N VAL A 113 -14.43 0.61 -36.01
CA VAL A 113 -13.17 -0.14 -35.97
C VAL A 113 -13.42 -1.47 -35.28
N LEU A 114 -13.09 -2.57 -35.97
CA LEU A 114 -12.86 -3.86 -35.32
C LEU A 114 -11.39 -3.90 -34.88
N LEU A 115 -11.15 -3.89 -33.57
CA LEU A 115 -9.82 -3.96 -32.97
C LEU A 115 -9.64 -5.31 -32.26
N GLN A 116 -8.64 -6.10 -32.66
CA GLN A 116 -8.40 -7.40 -32.05
C GLN A 116 -7.42 -7.28 -30.88
N CYS A 117 -7.86 -7.68 -29.68
CA CYS A 117 -6.98 -7.73 -28.50
C CYS A 117 -5.91 -8.82 -28.59
N THR A 118 -5.99 -9.73 -29.57
CA THR A 118 -4.95 -10.73 -29.86
C THR A 118 -3.73 -10.14 -30.53
N SER A 119 -3.75 -8.87 -30.95
CA SER A 119 -2.59 -8.14 -31.42
C SER A 119 -2.11 -7.17 -30.33
N PRO A 120 -1.09 -7.53 -29.54
CA PRO A 120 -0.78 -6.85 -28.28
C PRO A 120 -0.19 -5.44 -28.43
N PHE A 121 0.30 -5.06 -29.61
CA PHE A 121 1.11 -3.85 -29.82
C PHE A 121 0.53 -2.97 -30.94
N VAL A 122 -0.68 -2.45 -30.74
CA VAL A 122 -1.32 -1.53 -31.69
C VAL A 122 -0.84 -0.10 -31.42
N ASP A 123 -0.25 0.55 -32.42
CA ASP A 123 0.12 1.96 -32.32
C ASP A 123 -1.14 2.85 -32.45
N PRO A 124 -1.46 3.69 -31.46
CA PRO A 124 -2.60 4.61 -31.52
C PRO A 124 -2.55 5.58 -32.71
N ALA A 125 -1.35 5.96 -33.18
CA ALA A 125 -1.18 6.84 -34.32
C ALA A 125 -1.57 6.14 -35.63
N ASP A 126 -1.23 4.86 -35.80
CA ASP A 126 -1.62 4.06 -36.96
C ASP A 126 -3.13 3.82 -36.99
N LEU A 127 -3.72 3.54 -35.82
CA LEU A 127 -5.17 3.40 -35.68
C LEU A 127 -5.91 4.72 -35.95
N GLY A 128 -5.40 5.85 -35.44
CA GLY A 128 -5.95 7.17 -35.75
C GLY A 128 -5.82 7.53 -37.23
N ALA A 129 -4.70 7.18 -37.87
CA ALA A 129 -4.48 7.40 -39.29
C ALA A 129 -5.48 6.59 -40.14
N SER A 130 -5.78 5.34 -39.79
CA SER A 130 -6.79 4.56 -40.52
C SER A 130 -8.19 5.15 -40.39
N VAL A 131 -8.56 5.62 -39.19
CA VAL A 131 -9.82 6.34 -38.93
C VAL A 131 -9.91 7.60 -39.80
N ALA A 132 -8.86 8.43 -39.82
CA ALA A 132 -8.84 9.67 -40.58
C ALA A 132 -9.07 9.43 -42.09
N ARG A 133 -8.51 8.36 -42.65
CA ARG A 133 -8.65 8.03 -44.08
C ARG A 133 -10.06 7.61 -44.47
N VAL A 134 -10.77 6.88 -43.61
CA VAL A 134 -12.18 6.54 -43.84
C VAL A 134 -13.07 7.77 -43.71
N LEU A 135 -12.81 8.63 -42.71
CA LEU A 135 -13.51 9.89 -42.53
C LEU A 135 -13.28 10.88 -43.69
N ALA A 136 -12.08 10.88 -44.29
CA ALA A 136 -11.74 11.68 -45.46
C ALA A 136 -12.23 11.09 -46.79
N ASP A 137 -12.97 9.97 -46.75
CA ASP A 137 -13.50 9.26 -47.93
C ASP A 137 -12.42 8.74 -48.91
N GLU A 138 -11.21 8.48 -48.42
CA GLU A 138 -10.15 7.85 -49.21
C GLU A 138 -10.43 6.36 -49.45
N ALA A 139 -11.04 5.70 -48.48
CA ALA A 139 -11.35 4.27 -48.50
C ALA A 139 -12.62 3.98 -47.69
N ASP A 140 -13.28 2.88 -48.03
CA ASP A 140 -14.42 2.34 -47.27
C ASP A 140 -13.94 1.39 -46.16
N VAL A 141 -12.80 0.73 -46.39
CA VAL A 141 -12.13 -0.16 -45.43
C VAL A 141 -10.63 0.12 -45.42
N VAL A 142 -10.04 0.27 -44.24
CA VAL A 142 -8.59 0.35 -44.05
C VAL A 142 -8.14 -0.77 -43.12
N ILE A 143 -7.19 -1.60 -43.57
CA ILE A 143 -6.69 -2.75 -42.81
C ILE A 143 -5.23 -2.57 -42.38
N ALA A 144 -4.91 -3.05 -41.18
CA ALA A 144 -3.55 -3.03 -40.64
C ALA A 144 -2.67 -4.12 -41.26
N VAL A 145 -1.58 -3.73 -41.90
CA VAL A 145 -0.66 -4.65 -42.58
C VAL A 145 0.80 -4.37 -42.27
N ALA A 146 1.63 -5.41 -42.25
CA ALA A 146 3.08 -5.28 -42.13
C ALA A 146 3.75 -5.63 -43.47
N PRO A 147 4.82 -4.93 -43.88
CA PRO A 147 5.64 -5.37 -44.99
C PRO A 147 6.14 -6.81 -44.78
N THR A 148 6.12 -7.64 -45.82
CA THR A 148 6.70 -8.99 -45.77
C THR A 148 7.60 -9.23 -46.97
N HIS A 149 8.68 -9.95 -46.73
CA HIS A 149 9.65 -10.37 -47.74
C HIS A 149 9.65 -11.89 -47.92
N ASP A 150 8.73 -12.58 -47.25
CA ASP A 150 8.66 -14.01 -47.24
C ASP A 150 8.26 -14.53 -48.63
N PHE A 151 8.73 -15.75 -48.91
CA PHE A 151 8.29 -16.50 -50.07
C PHE A 151 7.23 -17.47 -49.58
N GLN A 152 5.99 -17.18 -49.95
CA GLN A 152 4.85 -18.02 -49.62
C GLN A 152 4.75 -19.17 -50.64
N TRP A 153 4.36 -20.33 -50.14
CA TRP A 153 4.17 -21.54 -50.92
C TRP A 153 2.84 -22.18 -50.51
N VAL A 154 2.11 -22.70 -51.48
CA VAL A 154 0.84 -23.40 -51.26
C VAL A 154 1.06 -24.88 -51.51
N LEU A 155 0.54 -25.71 -50.60
CA LEU A 155 0.44 -27.17 -50.77
C LEU A 155 -1.04 -27.52 -50.97
N THR A 156 -1.40 -27.92 -52.19
CA THR A 156 -2.76 -28.39 -52.52
C THR A 156 -2.67 -29.78 -53.11
N ASP A 157 -3.32 -30.77 -52.48
CA ASP A 157 -3.36 -32.16 -52.94
C ASP A 157 -1.97 -32.76 -53.24
N GLY A 158 -0.94 -32.37 -52.48
CA GLY A 158 0.44 -32.83 -52.67
C GLY A 158 1.26 -32.03 -53.70
N ALA A 159 0.63 -31.11 -54.43
CA ALA A 159 1.31 -30.19 -55.35
C ALA A 159 1.78 -28.92 -54.61
N VAL A 160 3.06 -28.58 -54.79
CA VAL A 160 3.68 -27.38 -54.18
C VAL A 160 3.80 -26.29 -55.24
N THR A 161 3.14 -25.15 -55.01
CA THR A 161 3.19 -24.00 -55.92
C THR A 161 3.67 -22.73 -55.21
N PRO A 162 4.58 -21.96 -55.82
CA PRO A 162 5.01 -20.68 -55.27
C PRO A 162 3.91 -19.62 -55.40
N VAL A 163 3.78 -18.74 -54.40
CA VAL A 163 2.91 -17.57 -54.45
C VAL A 163 3.71 -16.35 -54.92
N GLY A 164 3.20 -15.68 -55.95
CA GLY A 164 3.78 -14.43 -56.48
C GLY A 164 5.09 -14.58 -57.27
N HIS A 165 5.52 -15.80 -57.60
CA HIS A 165 6.65 -16.09 -58.49
C HIS A 165 6.46 -17.46 -59.16
N THR A 166 7.39 -17.87 -60.05
CA THR A 166 7.35 -19.16 -60.74
C THR A 166 8.48 -20.07 -60.26
N LEU A 167 8.38 -21.38 -60.53
CA LEU A 167 9.40 -22.36 -60.13
C LEU A 167 10.76 -22.12 -60.82
N ASP A 168 10.74 -21.58 -62.03
CA ASP A 168 11.90 -21.27 -62.87
C ASP A 168 12.47 -19.87 -62.60
N HIS A 169 11.72 -18.98 -61.94
CA HIS A 169 12.16 -17.62 -61.66
C HIS A 169 11.76 -17.14 -60.26
N ARG A 170 12.75 -17.10 -59.36
CA ARG A 170 12.63 -16.47 -58.05
C ARG A 170 13.21 -15.04 -58.09
N PRO A 171 12.37 -13.99 -58.07
CA PRO A 171 12.84 -12.61 -58.15
C PRO A 171 13.65 -12.24 -56.90
N ARG A 172 14.67 -11.39 -57.07
CA ARG A 172 15.43 -10.84 -55.94
C ARG A 172 14.53 -9.90 -55.15
N ARG A 173 14.77 -9.78 -53.84
CA ARG A 173 13.98 -8.94 -52.93
C ARG A 173 13.77 -7.51 -53.45
N GLN A 174 14.82 -6.90 -54.00
CA GLN A 174 14.83 -5.53 -54.52
C GLN A 174 14.02 -5.34 -55.82
N ASP A 175 13.71 -6.43 -56.54
CA ASP A 175 13.02 -6.38 -57.83
C ASP A 175 11.51 -6.72 -57.68
N ARG A 176 11.04 -6.97 -56.45
CA ARG A 176 9.65 -7.34 -56.16
C ARG A 176 8.82 -6.09 -55.83
N ALA A 177 7.57 -6.08 -56.27
CA ALA A 177 6.58 -5.17 -55.74
C ALA A 177 6.42 -5.38 -54.21
N PRO A 178 6.13 -4.34 -53.42
CA PRO A 178 5.89 -4.48 -51.99
C PRO A 178 4.75 -5.47 -51.72
N HIS A 179 5.01 -6.47 -50.89
CA HIS A 179 4.00 -7.39 -50.39
C HIS A 179 3.73 -7.07 -48.92
N PHE A 180 2.48 -7.27 -48.53
CA PHE A 180 2.02 -6.97 -47.19
C PHE A 180 1.33 -8.20 -46.61
N ARG A 181 1.62 -8.48 -45.34
CA ARG A 181 0.92 -9.48 -44.54
C ARG A 181 -0.09 -8.76 -43.66
N GLU A 182 -1.33 -9.23 -43.68
CA GLU A 182 -2.35 -8.78 -42.74
C GLU A 182 -1.95 -9.13 -41.30
N THR A 183 -2.11 -8.17 -40.39
CA THR A 183 -1.64 -8.32 -39.00
C THR A 183 -2.71 -8.79 -38.04
N GLY A 184 -3.99 -8.72 -38.43
CA GLY A 184 -5.12 -8.92 -37.54
C GLY A 184 -5.35 -7.79 -36.54
N ALA A 185 -4.51 -6.75 -36.50
CA ALA A 185 -4.58 -5.73 -35.45
C ALA A 185 -5.90 -4.94 -35.48
N PHE A 186 -6.22 -4.31 -36.61
CA PHE A 186 -7.46 -3.55 -36.75
C PHE A 186 -7.99 -3.49 -38.17
N TYR A 187 -9.30 -3.28 -38.27
CA TYR A 187 -10.06 -3.04 -39.50
C TYR A 187 -10.94 -1.81 -39.27
N THR A 188 -10.61 -0.71 -39.92
CA THR A 188 -11.42 0.52 -39.87
C THR A 188 -12.37 0.53 -41.04
N MET A 189 -13.67 0.66 -40.78
CA MET A 189 -14.71 0.47 -41.78
C MET A 189 -15.72 1.62 -41.72
N ARG A 190 -16.23 2.04 -42.87
CA ARG A 190 -17.43 2.88 -42.94
C ARG A 190 -18.62 2.11 -42.36
N THR A 191 -19.24 2.63 -41.30
CA THR A 191 -20.28 1.89 -40.53
C THR A 191 -21.46 1.48 -41.39
N ALA A 192 -21.93 2.36 -42.27
CA ALA A 192 -23.03 2.07 -43.19
C ALA A 192 -22.70 0.89 -44.13
N GLY A 193 -21.48 0.86 -44.66
CA GLY A 193 -21.02 -0.21 -45.55
C GLY A 193 -20.87 -1.55 -44.81
N LEU A 194 -20.39 -1.52 -43.56
CA LEU A 194 -20.34 -2.73 -42.72
C LEU A 194 -21.74 -3.30 -42.47
N ARG A 195 -22.72 -2.44 -42.17
CA ARG A 195 -24.11 -2.85 -41.96
C ARG A 195 -24.75 -3.43 -43.22
N GLU A 196 -24.47 -2.86 -44.39
CA GLU A 196 -25.00 -3.34 -45.66
C GLU A 196 -24.34 -4.65 -46.12
N ALA A 197 -23.01 -4.72 -46.08
CA ALA A 197 -22.25 -5.85 -46.59
C ALA A 197 -22.26 -7.05 -45.63
N GLY A 198 -22.42 -6.81 -44.32
CA GLY A 198 -22.35 -7.85 -43.28
C GLY A 198 -20.97 -8.50 -43.13
N THR A 199 -19.94 -8.00 -43.82
CA THR A 199 -18.57 -8.51 -43.80
C THR A 199 -17.58 -7.35 -43.70
N ARG A 200 -16.35 -7.62 -43.23
CA ARG A 200 -15.33 -6.57 -43.03
C ARG A 200 -14.68 -6.05 -44.32
N PHE A 201 -14.94 -6.68 -45.47
CA PHE A 201 -14.34 -6.33 -46.76
C PHE A 201 -15.39 -5.93 -47.77
N PHE A 202 -15.43 -4.64 -48.11
CA PHE A 202 -16.35 -4.07 -49.08
C PHE A 202 -15.77 -2.77 -49.65
N GLY A 203 -16.34 -2.31 -50.77
CA GLY A 203 -15.97 -1.02 -51.38
C GLY A 203 -14.47 -0.91 -51.69
N ARG A 204 -13.93 0.29 -51.46
CA ARG A 204 -12.50 0.60 -51.63
C ARG A 204 -11.71 0.17 -50.40
N VAL A 205 -10.83 -0.82 -50.56
CA VAL A 205 -9.93 -1.29 -49.50
C VAL A 205 -8.57 -0.61 -49.63
N ALA A 206 -8.07 -0.06 -48.53
CA ALA A 206 -6.73 0.51 -48.43
C ALA A 206 -5.93 -0.13 -47.29
N LEU A 207 -4.60 0.01 -47.38
CA LEU A 207 -3.66 -0.58 -46.44
C LEU A 207 -3.10 0.51 -45.52
N GLN A 208 -3.07 0.24 -44.22
CA GLN A 208 -2.31 1.01 -43.23
C GLN A 208 -1.10 0.17 -42.81
N ALA A 209 0.09 0.62 -43.20
CA ALA A 209 1.33 -0.06 -42.81
C ALA A 209 1.59 0.16 -41.32
N VAL A 210 1.88 -0.93 -40.60
CA VAL A 210 2.29 -0.91 -39.19
C VAL A 210 3.72 -1.47 -39.06
N ASP A 211 4.35 -1.25 -37.92
CA ASP A 211 5.71 -1.73 -37.64
C ASP A 211 5.78 -3.26 -37.66
N GLU A 212 6.67 -3.81 -38.50
CA GLU A 212 6.85 -5.26 -38.63
C GLU A 212 7.32 -5.93 -37.34
N ARG A 213 8.00 -5.19 -36.45
CA ARG A 213 8.56 -5.69 -35.19
C ARG A 213 7.49 -5.99 -34.16
N THR A 214 6.36 -5.29 -34.24
CA THR A 214 5.25 -5.38 -33.28
C THR A 214 4.02 -6.06 -33.85
N ALA A 215 4.00 -6.29 -35.17
CA ALA A 215 2.95 -6.98 -35.91
C ALA A 215 2.88 -8.48 -35.59
N MET A 216 2.35 -8.85 -34.44
CA MET A 216 2.14 -10.24 -34.01
C MET A 216 0.71 -10.51 -33.56
N GLU A 217 0.31 -11.77 -33.61
CA GLU A 217 -0.99 -12.25 -33.15
C GLU A 217 -0.79 -13.38 -32.14
N ILE A 218 -1.62 -13.42 -31.09
CA ILE A 218 -1.55 -14.42 -30.02
C ILE A 218 -2.58 -15.53 -30.27
N ASP A 219 -2.10 -16.68 -30.74
CA ASP A 219 -2.92 -17.87 -30.96
C ASP A 219 -2.48 -19.05 -30.09
N GLU A 220 -1.17 -19.21 -29.92
CA GLU A 220 -0.55 -20.28 -29.13
C GLU A 220 0.22 -19.72 -27.92
N PRO A 221 0.49 -20.55 -26.89
CA PRO A 221 1.29 -20.14 -25.74
C PRO A 221 2.67 -19.54 -26.10
N ALA A 222 3.31 -20.05 -27.16
CA ALA A 222 4.61 -19.55 -27.62
C ALA A 222 4.53 -18.12 -28.20
N ASP A 223 3.38 -17.69 -28.72
CA ASP A 223 3.18 -16.29 -29.15
C ASP A 223 3.15 -15.36 -27.95
N LEU A 224 2.48 -15.78 -26.88
CA LEU A 224 2.36 -15.02 -25.64
C LEU A 224 3.72 -14.83 -24.97
N GLU A 225 4.56 -15.88 -24.95
CA GLU A 225 5.95 -15.79 -24.47
C GLU A 225 6.77 -14.78 -25.28
N ARG A 226 6.67 -14.83 -26.62
CA ARG A 226 7.34 -13.87 -27.51
C ARG A 226 6.87 -12.45 -27.28
N ALA A 227 5.56 -12.25 -27.11
CA ALA A 227 5.00 -10.92 -26.84
C ALA A 227 5.46 -10.37 -25.49
N ARG A 228 5.54 -11.19 -24.44
CA ARG A 228 6.09 -10.80 -23.14
C ARG A 228 7.56 -10.41 -23.22
N ALA A 229 8.35 -11.16 -23.99
CA ALA A 229 9.75 -10.81 -24.23
C ALA A 229 9.89 -9.48 -25.00
N LEU A 230 9.03 -9.24 -26.00
CA LEU A 230 9.06 -8.03 -26.82
C LEU A 230 8.60 -6.78 -26.06
N ALA A 231 7.63 -6.92 -25.15
CA ALA A 231 7.19 -5.81 -24.30
C ALA A 231 8.32 -5.27 -23.40
N GLY A 232 9.43 -6.01 -23.29
CA GLY A 232 10.51 -5.75 -22.37
C GLY A 232 10.12 -6.07 -20.93
N PRO A 233 11.08 -6.10 -20.00
CA PRO A 233 10.73 -6.02 -18.60
C PRO A 233 9.90 -4.76 -18.42
N VAL A 234 8.73 -4.90 -17.81
CA VAL A 234 7.99 -3.73 -17.38
C VAL A 234 8.93 -3.00 -16.44
N ASN A 235 9.36 -1.80 -16.80
CA ASN A 235 10.00 -0.90 -15.85
C ASN A 235 8.88 -0.31 -14.98
N GLU A 236 8.09 -1.22 -14.44
CA GLU A 236 7.04 -0.98 -13.50
C GLU A 236 7.77 -0.56 -12.23
N GLU A 237 7.52 0.66 -11.80
CA GLU A 237 7.96 1.13 -10.50
C GLU A 237 7.46 0.12 -9.48
N LEU A 238 8.39 -0.57 -8.80
CA LEU A 238 8.09 -1.58 -7.80
C LEU A 238 7.60 -0.87 -6.52
N ASP A 239 6.44 -0.22 -6.61
CA ASP A 239 5.76 0.45 -5.50
C ASP A 239 4.99 -0.59 -4.69
N VAL A 240 5.70 -1.22 -3.76
CA VAL A 240 5.17 -2.21 -2.83
C VAL A 240 5.31 -1.72 -1.40
N ASP A 241 4.41 -2.18 -0.54
CA ASP A 241 4.39 -1.87 0.89
C ASP A 241 5.19 -2.87 1.71
N ALA A 242 5.62 -3.98 1.12
CA ALA A 242 6.49 -4.95 1.76
C ALA A 242 7.31 -5.75 0.76
N LEU A 243 8.47 -6.22 1.20
CA LEU A 243 9.34 -7.13 0.47
C LEU A 243 9.51 -8.45 1.24
N VAL A 244 9.16 -9.56 0.62
CA VAL A 244 9.45 -10.89 1.12
C VAL A 244 10.48 -11.53 0.20
N THR A 245 11.47 -12.20 0.79
CA THR A 245 12.52 -12.89 0.03
C THR A 245 12.65 -14.31 0.52
N ASP A 246 12.80 -15.28 -0.39
CA ASP A 246 13.45 -16.53 -0.01
C ASP A 246 14.88 -16.26 0.48
N PHE A 247 15.47 -17.23 1.18
CA PHE A 247 16.86 -17.18 1.58
C PHE A 247 17.78 -17.82 0.54
N ASP A 248 17.54 -19.11 0.25
CA ASP A 248 18.39 -19.91 -0.62
C ASP A 248 18.21 -19.47 -2.08
N GLY A 249 19.32 -19.24 -2.78
CA GLY A 249 19.30 -18.77 -4.17
C GLY A 249 18.72 -17.38 -4.39
N VAL A 250 18.43 -16.64 -3.32
CA VAL A 250 18.08 -15.21 -3.35
C VAL A 250 19.12 -14.39 -2.58
N HIS A 251 19.28 -14.64 -1.27
CA HIS A 251 20.37 -14.07 -0.47
C HIS A 251 21.68 -14.83 -0.65
N THR A 252 21.59 -16.13 -0.99
CA THR A 252 22.72 -17.00 -1.31
C THR A 252 22.74 -17.31 -2.80
N ASP A 253 23.86 -17.87 -3.26
CA ASP A 253 24.06 -18.34 -4.64
C ASP A 253 23.78 -19.85 -4.80
N ASP A 254 22.91 -20.40 -3.95
CA ASP A 254 22.60 -21.85 -3.83
C ASP A 254 23.80 -22.75 -3.49
N HIS A 255 24.92 -22.18 -3.04
CA HIS A 255 26.08 -22.94 -2.56
C HIS A 255 26.18 -22.91 -1.04
N ALA A 256 26.44 -24.08 -0.46
CA ALA A 256 26.76 -24.26 0.94
C ALA A 256 28.12 -24.95 1.11
N TYR A 257 28.89 -24.53 2.11
CA TYR A 257 30.15 -25.15 2.51
C TYR A 257 29.90 -25.99 3.76
N VAL A 258 30.14 -27.29 3.67
CA VAL A 258 29.98 -28.23 4.79
C VAL A 258 31.35 -28.75 5.20
N ASP A 259 31.71 -28.60 6.48
CA ASP A 259 32.98 -29.09 7.00
C ASP A 259 32.91 -30.57 7.44
N GLY A 260 34.06 -31.13 7.88
CA GLY A 260 34.15 -32.52 8.31
C GLY A 260 33.37 -32.85 9.59
N ALA A 261 32.85 -31.85 10.31
CA ALA A 261 31.97 -32.01 11.46
C ALA A 261 30.48 -31.85 11.09
N GLY A 262 30.17 -31.58 9.81
CA GLY A 262 28.82 -31.33 9.33
C GLY A 262 28.32 -29.91 9.61
N VAL A 263 29.20 -28.98 9.96
CA VAL A 263 28.83 -27.57 10.12
C VAL A 263 28.76 -26.94 8.74
N GLU A 264 27.61 -26.35 8.45
CA GLU A 264 27.34 -25.70 7.18
C GLU A 264 27.47 -24.18 7.29
N SER A 265 28.03 -23.56 6.25
CA SER A 265 28.09 -22.10 6.08
C SER A 265 27.74 -21.72 4.65
N VAL A 266 27.18 -20.53 4.46
CA VAL A 266 26.75 -20.04 3.13
C VAL A 266 27.44 -18.72 2.79
N ARG A 267 27.47 -18.40 1.50
CA ARG A 267 27.95 -17.12 0.99
C ARG A 267 26.76 -16.18 0.76
N VAL A 268 26.88 -14.93 1.21
CA VAL A 268 25.90 -13.87 0.97
C VAL A 268 26.57 -12.60 0.44
N HIS A 269 25.83 -11.80 -0.32
CA HIS A 269 26.35 -10.55 -0.85
C HIS A 269 26.30 -9.43 0.20
N ARG A 270 27.39 -8.65 0.33
CA ARG A 270 27.42 -7.50 1.27
C ARG A 270 26.56 -6.34 0.78
N GLY A 271 26.45 -6.15 -0.54
CA GLY A 271 25.64 -5.09 -1.13
C GLY A 271 24.17 -5.20 -0.78
N ASP A 272 23.66 -6.42 -0.60
CA ASP A 272 22.28 -6.68 -0.19
C ASP A 272 21.96 -6.01 1.15
N GLY A 273 22.90 -6.07 2.11
CA GLY A 273 22.71 -5.41 3.40
C GLY A 273 22.58 -3.89 3.29
N MET A 274 23.25 -3.26 2.33
CA MET A 274 23.06 -1.83 2.07
C MET A 274 21.70 -1.54 1.45
N GLY A 275 21.22 -2.41 0.55
CA GLY A 275 19.89 -2.29 -0.04
C GLY A 275 18.80 -2.43 1.02
N VAL A 276 18.92 -3.43 1.88
CA VAL A 276 18.01 -3.64 3.01
C VAL A 276 18.03 -2.45 3.97
N ASP A 277 19.19 -1.86 4.26
CA ASP A 277 19.27 -0.64 5.09
C ASP A 277 18.53 0.55 4.46
N LEU A 278 18.65 0.74 3.13
CA LEU A 278 17.88 1.75 2.41
C LEU A 278 16.37 1.48 2.48
N LEU A 279 15.98 0.22 2.31
CA LEU A 279 14.59 -0.21 2.36
C LEU A 279 13.98 0.03 3.76
N ARG A 280 14.72 -0.29 4.82
CA ARG A 280 14.34 -0.01 6.21
C ARG A 280 14.20 1.49 6.49
N ARG A 281 15.10 2.32 5.97
CA ARG A 281 14.99 3.80 6.07
C ARG A 281 13.79 4.35 5.30
N ALA A 282 13.35 3.66 4.25
CA ALA A 282 12.12 3.95 3.52
C ALA A 282 10.87 3.32 4.16
N GLU A 283 11.02 2.72 5.35
CA GLU A 283 9.94 2.13 6.16
C GLU A 283 9.15 1.03 5.45
N VAL A 284 9.79 0.30 4.52
CA VAL A 284 9.19 -0.88 3.90
C VAL A 284 9.65 -2.12 4.69
N PRO A 285 8.75 -2.87 5.34
CA PRO A 285 9.10 -4.10 6.03
C PRO A 285 9.68 -5.14 5.07
N LEU A 286 10.69 -5.86 5.55
CA LEU A 286 11.27 -7.01 4.87
C LEU A 286 11.11 -8.27 5.72
N LEU A 287 10.67 -9.36 5.09
CA LEU A 287 10.65 -10.70 5.66
C LEU A 287 11.57 -11.64 4.87
N ILE A 288 12.42 -12.38 5.58
CA ILE A 288 13.08 -13.57 5.03
C ILE A 288 12.20 -14.79 5.32
N LEU A 289 11.72 -15.47 4.27
CA LEU A 289 10.83 -16.62 4.35
C LEU A 289 11.48 -17.86 3.73
N SER A 290 11.94 -18.80 4.55
CA SER A 290 12.71 -19.97 4.06
C SER A 290 12.23 -21.29 4.66
N THR A 291 12.33 -22.36 3.88
CA THR A 291 12.17 -23.74 4.41
C THR A 291 13.41 -24.25 5.15
N GLU A 292 14.54 -23.56 5.02
CA GLU A 292 15.82 -23.95 5.61
C GLU A 292 15.78 -23.83 7.15
N ARG A 293 16.23 -24.90 7.81
CA ARG A 293 16.26 -25.04 9.26
C ARG A 293 17.59 -24.57 9.85
N ASN A 294 18.62 -24.47 9.04
CA ASN A 294 19.94 -24.02 9.45
C ASN A 294 19.85 -22.63 10.11
N PRO A 295 20.49 -22.43 11.29
CA PRO A 295 20.49 -21.14 11.99
C PRO A 295 21.11 -19.99 11.19
N VAL A 296 21.83 -20.26 10.09
CA VAL A 296 22.43 -19.23 9.22
C VAL A 296 21.40 -18.26 8.65
N VAL A 297 20.17 -18.71 8.39
CA VAL A 297 19.06 -17.86 7.91
C VAL A 297 18.74 -16.80 8.95
N ARG A 298 18.53 -17.23 10.20
CA ARG A 298 18.25 -16.33 11.33
C ARG A 298 19.42 -15.40 11.61
N ALA A 299 20.64 -15.91 11.63
CA ALA A 299 21.84 -15.08 11.82
C ALA A 299 21.97 -13.98 10.74
N ARG A 300 21.57 -14.27 9.50
CA ARG A 300 21.53 -13.27 8.43
C ARG A 300 20.42 -12.24 8.67
N ALA A 301 19.21 -12.68 9.03
CA ALA A 301 18.10 -11.78 9.33
C ALA A 301 18.42 -10.84 10.49
N ASP A 302 18.97 -11.37 11.59
CA ASP A 302 19.38 -10.59 12.76
C ASP A 302 20.43 -9.54 12.39
N LYS A 303 21.41 -9.91 11.55
CA LYS A 303 22.43 -8.98 11.05
C LYS A 303 21.84 -7.87 10.19
N LEU A 304 20.78 -8.15 9.44
CA LEU A 304 20.08 -7.17 8.60
C LEU A 304 19.04 -6.36 9.39
N GLY A 305 18.63 -6.84 10.57
CA GLY A 305 17.56 -6.30 11.39
C GLY A 305 16.20 -6.37 10.68
N VAL A 306 15.87 -7.54 10.15
CA VAL A 306 14.62 -7.82 9.40
C VAL A 306 13.92 -9.05 9.98
N ASP A 307 12.63 -9.17 9.69
CA ASP A 307 11.84 -10.32 10.14
C ASP A 307 12.31 -11.62 9.47
N VAL A 308 12.16 -12.75 10.17
CA VAL A 308 12.48 -14.06 9.64
C VAL A 308 11.51 -15.14 10.10
N LEU A 309 10.99 -15.88 9.13
CA LEU A 309 10.26 -17.12 9.30
C LEU A 309 11.05 -18.21 8.56
N HIS A 310 11.72 -19.08 9.30
CA HIS A 310 12.57 -20.14 8.74
C HIS A 310 12.27 -21.50 9.37
N GLY A 311 12.64 -22.59 8.67
CA GLY A 311 12.31 -23.95 9.08
C GLY A 311 10.82 -24.30 8.93
N ILE A 312 10.08 -23.51 8.16
CA ILE A 312 8.66 -23.71 7.90
C ILE A 312 8.45 -24.70 6.74
N ALA A 313 7.35 -25.44 6.74
CA ALA A 313 7.04 -26.40 5.68
C ALA A 313 6.19 -25.79 4.55
N ASP A 314 5.27 -24.88 4.89
CA ASP A 314 4.34 -24.25 3.97
C ASP A 314 4.58 -22.74 3.94
N LYS A 315 5.34 -22.30 2.93
CA LYS A 315 5.62 -20.87 2.71
C LYS A 315 4.36 -20.06 2.39
N ALA A 316 3.39 -20.63 1.68
CA ALA A 316 2.20 -19.89 1.26
C ALA A 316 1.34 -19.53 2.48
N SER A 317 1.06 -20.51 3.35
CA SER A 317 0.28 -20.26 4.57
C SER A 317 1.00 -19.31 5.55
N ALA A 318 2.33 -19.47 5.70
CA ALA A 318 3.13 -18.59 6.55
C ALA A 318 3.18 -17.15 6.01
N LEU A 319 3.22 -16.99 4.69
CA LEU A 319 3.13 -15.70 4.03
C LEU A 319 1.76 -15.05 4.23
N ASP A 320 0.67 -15.81 4.01
CA ASP A 320 -0.70 -15.33 4.24
C ASP A 320 -0.89 -14.84 5.68
N GLU A 321 -0.37 -15.60 6.66
CA GLU A 321 -0.40 -15.21 8.08
C GLU A 321 0.43 -13.95 8.33
N TRP A 322 1.66 -13.87 7.80
CA TRP A 322 2.50 -12.69 7.98
C TRP A 322 1.90 -11.43 7.32
N ILE A 323 1.31 -11.56 6.13
CA ILE A 323 0.58 -10.48 5.45
C ILE A 323 -0.60 -10.03 6.30
N ALA A 324 -1.39 -10.97 6.83
CA ALA A 324 -2.53 -10.67 7.69
C ALA A 324 -2.11 -9.99 9.00
N VAL A 325 -1.06 -10.49 9.67
CA VAL A 325 -0.49 -9.91 10.90
C VAL A 325 0.07 -8.49 10.63
N ASN A 326 0.64 -8.26 9.45
CA ASN A 326 1.15 -6.96 9.06
C ASN A 326 0.09 -6.04 8.44
N ARG A 327 -1.15 -6.52 8.24
CA ARG A 327 -2.26 -5.82 7.56
C ARG A 327 -1.86 -5.26 6.21
N LEU A 328 -1.07 -6.02 5.46
CA LEU A 328 -0.61 -5.65 4.14
C LEU A 328 -1.67 -6.05 3.10
N ASP A 329 -1.86 -5.23 2.08
CA ASP A 329 -2.61 -5.63 0.88
C ASP A 329 -1.74 -6.61 0.08
N PRO A 330 -2.15 -7.88 -0.12
CA PRO A 330 -1.37 -8.86 -0.88
C PRO A 330 -0.99 -8.34 -2.27
N GLU A 331 -1.82 -7.50 -2.91
CA GLU A 331 -1.55 -6.92 -4.23
C GLU A 331 -0.36 -5.92 -4.21
N ARG A 332 -0.02 -5.38 -3.04
CA ARG A 332 1.10 -4.46 -2.81
C ARG A 332 2.27 -5.12 -2.08
N VAL A 333 2.37 -6.45 -2.08
CA VAL A 333 3.53 -7.19 -1.53
C VAL A 333 4.39 -7.73 -2.67
N ALA A 334 5.71 -7.59 -2.55
CA ALA A 334 6.66 -8.29 -3.41
C ALA A 334 7.16 -9.57 -2.75
N TYR A 335 7.24 -10.66 -3.52
CA TYR A 335 7.90 -11.90 -3.11
C TYR A 335 9.01 -12.24 -4.09
N VAL A 336 10.26 -12.34 -3.63
CA VAL A 336 11.42 -12.72 -4.44
C VAL A 336 11.74 -14.19 -4.21
N GLY A 337 11.63 -15.01 -5.27
CA GLY A 337 11.97 -16.43 -5.24
C GLY A 337 12.97 -16.84 -6.32
N ASN A 338 13.52 -18.05 -6.16
CA ASN A 338 14.45 -18.66 -7.12
C ASN A 338 13.97 -20.04 -7.62
N ASP A 339 13.25 -20.83 -6.82
CA ASP A 339 12.94 -22.23 -7.17
C ASP A 339 11.45 -22.62 -6.98
N VAL A 340 11.07 -23.82 -7.41
CA VAL A 340 9.68 -24.28 -7.54
C VAL A 340 8.90 -24.31 -6.22
N ASN A 341 9.59 -24.39 -5.08
CA ASN A 341 9.01 -24.28 -3.75
C ASN A 341 8.44 -22.88 -3.46
N ASP A 342 8.87 -21.86 -4.18
CA ASP A 342 8.37 -20.49 -4.04
C ASP A 342 7.07 -20.22 -4.78
N LEU A 343 6.71 -21.06 -5.77
CA LEU A 343 5.55 -20.82 -6.64
C LEU A 343 4.24 -20.66 -5.84
N GLY A 344 4.09 -21.40 -4.75
CA GLY A 344 2.95 -21.28 -3.84
C GLY A 344 2.87 -19.89 -3.21
N ALA A 345 3.96 -19.39 -2.65
CA ALA A 345 4.03 -18.07 -2.04
C ALA A 345 3.91 -16.94 -3.08
N MET A 346 4.58 -17.07 -4.23
CA MET A 346 4.49 -16.11 -5.35
C MET A 346 3.07 -15.94 -5.85
N SER A 347 2.25 -17.00 -5.84
CA SER A 347 0.84 -16.92 -6.25
C SER A 347 -0.06 -16.16 -5.27
N ARG A 348 0.43 -15.79 -4.09
CA ARG A 348 -0.32 -15.07 -3.05
C ARG A 348 -0.16 -13.55 -3.12
N VAL A 349 0.76 -13.04 -3.93
CA VAL A 349 1.13 -11.63 -3.92
C VAL A 349 0.95 -10.97 -5.29
N GLY A 350 0.73 -9.66 -5.32
CA GLY A 350 0.59 -8.89 -6.57
C GLY A 350 1.91 -8.64 -7.31
N TRP A 351 3.04 -8.85 -6.63
CA TRP A 351 4.38 -8.70 -7.20
C TRP A 351 5.24 -9.95 -6.99
N PRO A 352 4.97 -11.05 -7.72
CA PRO A 352 5.88 -12.17 -7.79
C PRO A 352 7.14 -11.75 -8.55
N VAL A 353 8.30 -11.83 -7.91
CA VAL A 353 9.61 -11.43 -8.45
C VAL A 353 10.53 -12.65 -8.50
N ALA A 354 11.28 -12.79 -9.59
CA ALA A 354 12.28 -13.85 -9.74
C ALA A 354 13.69 -13.27 -9.87
N VAL A 355 14.69 -13.94 -9.27
CA VAL A 355 16.10 -13.64 -9.56
C VAL A 355 16.48 -14.07 -10.98
N ALA A 356 17.56 -13.51 -11.53
CA ALA A 356 17.94 -13.71 -12.95
C ALA A 356 18.15 -15.18 -13.34
N ASP A 357 18.69 -15.98 -12.42
CA ASP A 357 18.97 -17.40 -12.60
C ASP A 357 17.96 -18.33 -11.93
N ALA A 358 16.79 -17.80 -11.56
CA ALA A 358 15.69 -18.61 -11.04
C ALA A 358 15.26 -19.70 -12.02
N HIS A 359 14.72 -20.79 -11.48
CA HIS A 359 14.16 -21.91 -12.23
C HIS A 359 13.16 -21.41 -13.31
N PRO A 360 13.15 -21.99 -14.54
CA PRO A 360 12.33 -21.46 -15.63
C PRO A 360 10.83 -21.28 -15.31
N ARG A 361 10.27 -22.17 -14.47
CA ARG A 361 8.88 -22.06 -14.01
C ARG A 361 8.64 -20.86 -13.09
N VAL A 362 9.62 -20.50 -12.26
CA VAL A 362 9.57 -19.34 -11.36
C VAL A 362 9.65 -18.06 -12.18
N ARG A 363 10.57 -18.00 -13.15
CA ARG A 363 10.67 -16.88 -14.10
C ARG A 363 9.40 -16.69 -14.93
N ALA A 364 8.75 -17.78 -15.34
CA ALA A 364 7.50 -17.73 -16.10
C ALA A 364 6.30 -17.27 -15.25
N ALA A 365 6.35 -17.50 -13.93
CA ALA A 365 5.31 -17.06 -12.98
C ALA A 365 5.56 -15.64 -12.44
N ALA A 366 6.78 -15.12 -12.55
CA ALA A 366 7.14 -13.80 -12.06
C ALA A 366 6.56 -12.67 -12.94
N ARG A 367 6.08 -11.64 -12.28
CA ARG A 367 5.72 -10.34 -12.87
C ARG A 367 6.97 -9.56 -13.25
N LEU A 368 7.99 -9.62 -12.41
CA LEU A 368 9.30 -8.98 -12.62
C LEU A 368 10.43 -10.00 -12.49
N VAL A 369 11.36 -10.01 -13.44
CA VAL A 369 12.61 -10.77 -13.33
C VAL A 369 13.74 -9.77 -13.14
N LEU A 370 14.55 -9.96 -12.09
CA LEU A 370 15.70 -9.12 -11.79
C LEU A 370 16.85 -9.38 -12.76
N ASP A 371 17.74 -8.40 -12.92
CA ASP A 371 18.95 -8.53 -13.74
C ASP A 371 20.07 -9.30 -13.01
N ARG A 372 20.07 -9.21 -11.67
CA ARG A 372 21.05 -9.85 -10.78
C ARG A 372 20.61 -11.26 -10.36
N ARG A 373 21.62 -12.10 -10.15
CA ARG A 373 21.49 -13.48 -9.67
C ARG A 373 21.37 -13.56 -8.16
N GLY A 374 20.84 -14.67 -7.66
CA GLY A 374 20.90 -15.04 -6.25
C GLY A 374 22.31 -14.91 -5.68
N GLY A 375 22.45 -14.29 -4.50
CA GLY A 375 23.76 -14.15 -3.83
C GLY A 375 24.76 -13.22 -4.53
N ASP A 376 24.37 -12.55 -5.61
CA ASP A 376 25.18 -11.58 -6.37
C ASP A 376 24.46 -10.23 -6.53
N GLY A 377 23.76 -9.78 -5.48
CA GLY A 377 23.14 -8.45 -5.47
C GLY A 377 21.66 -8.40 -5.87
N ALA A 378 20.97 -9.53 -6.00
CA ALA A 378 19.53 -9.55 -6.31
C ALA A 378 18.69 -8.80 -5.27
N VAL A 379 18.94 -9.04 -3.98
CA VAL A 379 18.24 -8.33 -2.90
C VAL A 379 18.58 -6.84 -2.93
N ARG A 380 19.82 -6.47 -3.26
CA ARG A 380 20.18 -5.06 -3.47
C ARG A 380 19.38 -4.42 -4.60
N GLU A 381 19.29 -5.08 -5.75
CA GLU A 381 18.58 -4.56 -6.92
C GLU A 381 17.10 -4.33 -6.62
N VAL A 382 16.41 -5.31 -6.02
CA VAL A 382 14.99 -5.16 -5.71
C VAL A 382 14.76 -4.03 -4.69
N CYS A 383 15.61 -3.89 -3.67
CA CYS A 383 15.52 -2.79 -2.72
C CYS A 383 15.72 -1.42 -3.40
N ASP A 384 16.71 -1.29 -4.28
CA ASP A 384 16.96 -0.04 -5.02
C ASP A 384 15.75 0.33 -5.90
N ARG A 385 15.12 -0.64 -6.55
CA ARG A 385 13.90 -0.43 -7.36
C ARG A 385 12.72 0.05 -6.51
N ILE A 386 12.50 -0.54 -5.33
CA ILE A 386 11.42 -0.12 -4.40
C ILE A 386 11.65 1.30 -3.90
N VAL A 387 12.87 1.63 -3.48
CA VAL A 387 13.21 2.96 -2.96
C VAL A 387 13.11 4.03 -4.06
N ALA A 388 13.50 3.69 -5.30
CA ALA A 388 13.36 4.59 -6.44
C ALA A 388 11.89 4.92 -6.74
N ALA A 389 11.01 3.93 -6.73
CA ALA A 389 9.56 4.10 -6.93
C ALA A 389 8.92 5.04 -5.90
N ARG A 390 9.43 5.04 -4.66
CA ARG A 390 8.90 5.85 -3.55
C ARG A 390 9.44 7.27 -3.48
N THR A 391 10.47 7.60 -4.25
CA THR A 391 11.05 8.95 -4.26
C THR A 391 10.22 9.83 -5.20
N PRO A 392 9.60 10.94 -4.74
CA PRO A 392 8.74 11.75 -5.60
C PRO A 392 9.54 12.30 -6.79
N THR A 393 9.28 11.75 -7.97
CA THR A 393 9.82 12.25 -9.23
C THR A 393 9.27 13.65 -9.45
N LYS A 394 10.20 14.59 -9.49
CA LYS A 394 9.96 16.02 -9.62
C LYS A 394 9.52 16.34 -11.06
N THR A 395 8.31 15.99 -11.46
CA THR A 395 7.77 16.40 -12.78
C THR A 395 6.24 16.48 -12.83
N THR A 396 5.82 17.59 -13.45
CA THR A 396 4.48 17.94 -14.00
C THR A 396 3.31 18.15 -13.03
N ARG A 397 3.15 19.44 -12.63
CA ARG A 397 1.86 20.04 -12.29
C ARG A 397 0.85 19.69 -13.40
N ARG A 398 -0.19 18.91 -13.07
CA ARG A 398 -1.45 18.89 -13.82
C ARG A 398 -2.55 19.49 -12.97
N ASP A 399 -3.31 20.34 -13.62
CA ASP A 399 -4.32 21.24 -13.07
C ASP A 399 -5.42 20.51 -12.28
N ARG A 400 -5.76 21.06 -11.11
CA ARG A 400 -7.04 20.81 -10.44
C ARG A 400 -8.02 21.92 -10.85
N PRO A 401 -9.29 21.59 -11.15
CA PRO A 401 -10.27 22.56 -11.61
C PRO A 401 -10.65 23.53 -10.48
N ALA A 402 -10.83 24.80 -10.87
CA ALA A 402 -11.14 25.90 -9.98
C ALA A 402 -12.51 25.74 -9.32
N VAL A 403 -12.54 25.74 -7.99
CA VAL A 403 -13.75 25.96 -7.20
C VAL A 403 -14.01 27.47 -7.17
N THR A 404 -15.13 27.88 -7.76
CA THR A 404 -15.66 29.25 -7.76
C THR A 404 -15.98 29.71 -6.34
N THR A 405 -15.32 30.78 -5.89
CA THR A 405 -15.62 31.51 -4.64
C THR A 405 -16.27 32.86 -4.96
N THR A 406 -17.61 32.95 -4.89
CA THR A 406 -18.25 33.61 -3.73
C THR A 406 -17.55 34.79 -3.02
N PRO A 407 -17.51 36.07 -3.45
CA PRO A 407 -16.81 37.08 -2.65
C PRO A 407 -17.66 37.51 -1.45
N GLY A 408 -17.27 37.05 -0.26
CA GLY A 408 -17.85 37.46 1.01
C GLY A 408 -16.77 37.70 2.06
N GLY A 409 -16.49 38.98 2.33
CA GLY A 409 -15.93 39.51 3.58
C GLY A 409 -14.70 38.82 4.18
N ILE A 410 -13.51 39.32 3.87
CA ILE A 410 -12.34 39.10 4.72
C ILE A 410 -12.53 39.90 6.01
N THR A 411 -13.05 39.25 7.05
CA THR A 411 -12.76 39.69 8.42
C THR A 411 -11.31 39.32 8.68
N ARG A 412 -10.44 40.33 8.77
CA ARG A 412 -9.08 40.17 9.30
C ARG A 412 -9.20 39.64 10.74
N MET A 413 -8.97 38.35 10.95
CA MET A 413 -8.52 37.87 12.26
C MET A 413 -7.06 38.27 12.40
N THR A 414 -6.86 39.30 13.19
CA THR A 414 -5.56 39.72 13.70
C THR A 414 -4.91 38.57 14.45
N ALA A 415 -3.66 38.26 14.12
CA ALA A 415 -2.80 37.39 14.88
C ALA A 415 -2.54 37.98 16.27
N THR A 416 -3.40 37.62 17.22
CA THR A 416 -3.22 37.53 18.69
C THR A 416 -4.59 37.17 19.25
N ASP A 417 -5.03 35.93 19.06
CA ASP A 417 -6.00 35.38 20.01
C ASP A 417 -5.17 34.76 21.13
N ALA A 418 -5.31 35.35 22.32
CA ALA A 418 -4.80 34.77 23.54
C ALA A 418 -5.34 33.34 23.63
N ARG A 419 -4.48 32.33 23.42
CA ARG A 419 -4.79 30.99 23.90
C ARG A 419 -5.08 31.17 25.38
N THR A 420 -6.28 30.83 25.82
CA THR A 420 -6.65 30.81 27.23
C THR A 420 -5.52 30.10 27.97
N GLU A 421 -4.87 30.77 28.94
CA GLU A 421 -3.79 30.15 29.71
C GLU A 421 -4.38 28.95 30.46
N ILE A 422 -4.07 27.75 29.99
CA ILE A 422 -4.48 26.50 30.63
C ILE A 422 -3.52 26.26 31.78
N THR A 423 -4.05 26.20 33.00
CA THR A 423 -3.27 25.92 34.20
C THR A 423 -2.63 24.53 34.09
N PRO A 424 -1.29 24.42 34.19
CA PRO A 424 -0.64 23.12 34.22
C PRO A 424 -1.02 22.30 35.47
N VAL A 425 -1.06 20.97 35.34
CA VAL A 425 -1.39 20.03 36.42
C VAL A 425 -0.11 19.45 37.01
N SER A 426 0.01 19.43 38.34
CA SER A 426 1.18 18.87 39.03
C SER A 426 1.04 17.37 39.23
N ILE A 427 1.89 16.57 38.59
CA ILE A 427 1.99 15.12 38.81
C ILE A 427 3.28 14.84 39.57
N GLY A 428 3.14 14.63 40.88
CA GLY A 428 4.25 14.63 41.85
C GLY A 428 5.17 15.85 41.66
N GLN A 429 6.40 15.65 41.17
CA GLN A 429 7.40 16.72 41.00
C GLN A 429 7.32 17.41 39.62
N HIS A 430 6.53 16.89 38.69
CA HIS A 430 6.47 17.37 37.31
C HIS A 430 5.21 18.20 37.08
N LEU A 431 5.38 19.34 36.41
CA LEU A 431 4.27 20.18 35.99
C LEU A 431 3.92 19.85 34.53
N VAL A 432 2.67 19.46 34.27
CA VAL A 432 2.19 19.00 32.96
C VAL A 432 1.26 20.05 32.36
N GLY A 433 1.71 20.73 31.31
CA GLY A 433 0.95 21.79 30.66
C GLY A 433 1.79 22.56 29.64
N ASP A 434 1.23 23.63 29.10
CA ASP A 434 1.93 24.44 28.11
C ASP A 434 3.24 25.04 28.65
N GLY A 435 4.25 25.11 27.78
CA GLY A 435 5.57 25.63 28.14
C GLY A 435 6.39 24.74 29.05
N GLN A 436 5.86 23.60 29.51
CA GLN A 436 6.60 22.60 30.28
C GLN A 436 7.19 21.52 29.36
N PRO A 437 8.24 20.80 29.80
CA PRO A 437 8.71 19.61 29.11
C PRO A 437 7.57 18.60 28.92
N VAL A 438 7.43 18.04 27.71
CA VAL A 438 6.38 17.04 27.44
C VAL A 438 6.56 15.86 28.39
N TYR A 439 5.50 15.49 29.09
CA TYR A 439 5.49 14.42 30.07
C TYR A 439 5.37 13.06 29.38
N VAL A 440 6.46 12.29 29.35
CA VAL A 440 6.53 11.00 28.65
C VAL A 440 6.31 9.85 29.62
N ILE A 441 5.37 8.97 29.27
CA ILE A 441 4.94 7.82 30.05
C ILE A 441 5.27 6.55 29.27
N GLY A 442 6.14 5.70 29.84
CA GLY A 442 6.35 4.33 29.36
C GLY A 442 5.26 3.42 29.91
N GLU A 443 4.27 3.05 29.09
CA GLU A 443 3.22 2.12 29.47
C GLU A 443 3.76 0.68 29.43
N ILE A 444 4.03 0.12 30.61
CA ILE A 444 4.43 -1.28 30.77
C ILE A 444 3.22 -2.19 30.65
N GLY A 445 2.06 -1.74 31.13
CA GLY A 445 0.80 -2.49 31.03
C GLY A 445 0.96 -3.91 31.57
N LEU A 446 0.76 -4.92 30.70
CA LEU A 446 0.95 -6.34 31.00
C LEU A 446 2.20 -6.96 30.34
N ASN A 447 3.06 -6.15 29.70
CA ASN A 447 4.24 -6.67 28.97
C ASN A 447 5.30 -7.30 29.89
N HIS A 448 5.16 -7.11 31.21
CA HIS A 448 5.96 -7.79 32.22
C HIS A 448 5.59 -9.27 32.41
N ASN A 449 4.45 -9.75 31.87
CA ASN A 449 4.04 -11.15 31.91
C ASN A 449 4.00 -11.78 33.32
N GLY A 450 3.69 -10.99 34.35
CA GLY A 450 3.70 -11.44 35.75
C GLY A 450 5.09 -11.62 36.35
N ASP A 451 6.15 -11.16 35.69
CA ASP A 451 7.55 -11.26 36.14
C ASP A 451 8.09 -9.89 36.56
N VAL A 452 8.50 -9.77 37.83
CA VAL A 452 9.02 -8.53 38.42
C VAL A 452 10.38 -8.16 37.81
N ASP A 453 11.23 -9.12 37.43
CA ASP A 453 12.52 -8.81 36.84
C ASP A 453 12.37 -8.25 35.42
N ILE A 454 11.37 -8.74 34.67
CA ILE A 454 10.99 -8.12 33.38
C ILE A 454 10.48 -6.70 33.62
N ALA A 455 9.61 -6.48 34.60
CA ALA A 455 9.12 -5.15 34.95
C ALA A 455 10.27 -4.19 35.29
N ARG A 456 11.26 -4.62 36.10
CA ARG A 456 12.45 -3.81 36.44
C ARG A 456 13.26 -3.43 35.21
N ARG A 457 13.48 -4.36 34.28
CA ARG A 457 14.18 -4.08 33.02
C ARG A 457 13.41 -3.08 32.15
N LEU A 458 12.08 -3.16 32.11
CA LEU A 458 11.25 -2.17 31.39
C LEU A 458 11.32 -0.79 32.04
N ILE A 459 11.39 -0.72 33.37
CA ILE A 459 11.62 0.53 34.10
C ILE A 459 13.00 1.10 33.75
N ASP A 460 14.03 0.26 33.66
CA ASP A 460 15.37 0.71 33.25
C ASP A 460 15.35 1.30 31.84
N VAL A 461 14.65 0.67 30.90
CA VAL A 461 14.45 1.17 29.54
C VAL A 461 13.78 2.54 29.54
N ALA A 462 12.72 2.73 30.31
CA ALA A 462 12.04 4.02 30.42
C ALA A 462 12.95 5.11 31.01
N ALA A 463 13.71 4.76 32.05
CA ALA A 463 14.62 5.69 32.72
C ALA A 463 15.78 6.10 31.81
N ASP A 464 16.40 5.13 31.12
CA ASP A 464 17.54 5.37 30.22
C ASP A 464 17.14 6.19 29.00
N ALA A 465 15.89 6.04 28.52
CA ALA A 465 15.34 6.88 27.46
C ALA A 465 15.03 8.32 27.94
N GLY A 466 14.96 8.57 29.24
CA GLY A 466 14.59 9.88 29.81
C GLY A 466 13.09 10.14 29.88
N ALA A 467 12.28 9.09 29.99
CA ALA A 467 10.86 9.22 30.36
C ALA A 467 10.73 9.76 31.79
N GLN A 468 9.56 10.34 32.12
CA GLN A 468 9.30 10.85 33.47
C GLN A 468 8.56 9.83 34.34
N ALA A 469 7.81 8.93 33.72
CA ALA A 469 7.09 7.90 34.45
C ALA A 469 6.96 6.58 33.69
N VAL A 470 6.68 5.54 34.48
CA VAL A 470 6.19 4.25 34.01
C VAL A 470 4.78 4.02 34.49
N LYS A 471 3.98 3.34 33.67
CA LYS A 471 2.60 3.02 33.98
C LYS A 471 2.32 1.53 33.91
N PHE A 472 1.55 1.04 34.87
CA PHE A 472 1.07 -0.34 34.97
C PHE A 472 -0.46 -0.41 34.89
N GLN A 473 -1.02 -1.60 35.05
CA GLN A 473 -2.46 -1.82 35.14
C GLN A 473 -2.74 -2.60 36.42
N LYS A 474 -3.65 -2.08 37.26
CA LYS A 474 -4.07 -2.76 38.49
C LYS A 474 -5.53 -3.18 38.38
N ARG A 475 -5.76 -4.45 38.72
CA ARG A 475 -7.05 -5.10 38.56
C ARG A 475 -7.31 -6.06 39.73
N THR A 476 -8.58 -6.25 40.04
CA THR A 476 -9.12 -7.47 40.64
C THR A 476 -9.61 -8.37 39.49
N PRO A 477 -8.91 -9.48 39.17
CA PRO A 477 -9.23 -10.32 38.02
C PRO A 477 -10.69 -10.77 37.95
N GLU A 478 -11.30 -11.06 39.09
CA GLU A 478 -12.70 -11.50 39.22
C GLU A 478 -13.69 -10.41 38.85
N ILE A 479 -13.38 -9.15 39.13
CA ILE A 479 -14.26 -8.02 38.85
C ILE A 479 -14.05 -7.57 37.40
N SER A 480 -12.80 -7.35 37.01
CA SER A 480 -12.42 -6.79 35.70
C SER A 480 -12.56 -7.76 34.52
N THR A 481 -12.80 -9.05 34.77
CA THR A 481 -13.00 -10.06 33.72
C THR A 481 -14.48 -10.35 33.52
N PRO A 482 -15.04 -10.07 32.32
CA PRO A 482 -16.42 -10.40 31.98
C PRO A 482 -16.74 -11.87 32.25
N VAL A 483 -17.92 -12.14 32.84
CA VAL A 483 -18.31 -13.48 33.30
C VAL A 483 -18.22 -14.52 32.17
N ASP A 484 -18.64 -14.16 30.96
CA ASP A 484 -18.62 -15.02 29.77
C ASP A 484 -17.20 -15.30 29.23
N MET A 485 -16.21 -14.51 29.64
CA MET A 485 -14.82 -14.68 29.24
C MET A 485 -14.03 -15.57 30.21
N ARG A 486 -14.43 -15.66 31.49
CA ARG A 486 -13.63 -16.26 32.57
C ARG A 486 -13.18 -17.68 32.25
N ASP A 487 -14.09 -18.53 31.80
CA ASP A 487 -13.85 -19.96 31.56
C ASP A 487 -13.30 -20.26 30.15
N LYS A 488 -13.12 -19.25 29.28
CA LYS A 488 -12.57 -19.47 27.94
C LYS A 488 -11.12 -19.89 28.05
N LEU A 489 -10.78 -21.02 27.43
CA LEU A 489 -9.40 -21.53 27.41
C LEU A 489 -8.52 -20.64 26.53
N ARG A 490 -7.31 -20.39 27.02
CA ARG A 490 -6.28 -19.60 26.34
C ARG A 490 -4.97 -20.37 26.36
N GLN A 491 -4.33 -20.43 25.18
CA GLN A 491 -2.97 -20.92 25.05
C GLN A 491 -2.00 -19.84 25.55
N THR A 492 -1.16 -20.18 26.54
CA THR A 492 -0.17 -19.28 27.13
C THR A 492 1.21 -19.94 27.15
N PRO A 493 2.31 -19.21 27.37
CA PRO A 493 3.65 -19.78 27.51
C PRO A 493 3.78 -20.73 28.70
N TRP A 494 2.82 -20.70 29.62
CA TRP A 494 2.80 -21.51 30.84
C TRP A 494 1.81 -22.67 30.75
N GLY A 495 1.32 -22.97 29.55
CA GLY A 495 0.32 -23.99 29.27
C GLY A 495 -1.06 -23.42 28.97
N GLU A 496 -2.00 -24.31 28.63
CA GLU A 496 -3.41 -23.96 28.48
C GLU A 496 -4.02 -23.69 29.86
N MET A 497 -4.71 -22.56 30.00
CA MET A 497 -5.41 -22.19 31.24
C MET A 497 -6.66 -21.37 30.90
N THR A 498 -7.56 -21.19 31.88
CA THR A 498 -8.71 -20.31 31.70
C THR A 498 -8.25 -18.86 31.56
N TYR A 499 -9.06 -18.02 30.92
CA TYR A 499 -8.76 -16.60 30.78
C TYR A 499 -8.64 -15.95 32.16
N LEU A 500 -9.45 -16.35 33.14
CA LEU A 500 -9.35 -15.85 34.51
C LEU A 500 -8.04 -16.28 35.19
N ASP A 501 -7.62 -17.54 35.06
CA ASP A 501 -6.33 -18.02 35.60
C ASP A 501 -5.14 -17.27 35.01
N TYR A 502 -5.19 -17.01 33.69
CA TYR A 502 -4.22 -16.15 33.02
C TYR A 502 -4.15 -14.76 33.66
N ARG A 503 -5.31 -14.16 33.95
CA ARG A 503 -5.38 -12.83 34.56
C ARG A 503 -4.82 -12.81 35.97
N TYR A 504 -5.09 -13.81 36.81
CA TYR A 504 -4.42 -13.92 38.11
C TYR A 504 -2.92 -14.06 37.97
N ARG A 505 -2.45 -14.84 36.99
CA ARG A 505 -1.03 -15.11 36.83
C ARG A 505 -0.21 -13.87 36.49
N VAL A 506 -0.76 -12.97 35.67
CA VAL A 506 -0.06 -11.75 35.26
C VAL A 506 -0.32 -10.56 36.18
N GLU A 507 -1.30 -10.64 37.08
CA GLU A 507 -1.63 -9.59 38.02
C GLU A 507 -0.63 -9.58 39.19
N PHE A 508 0.05 -8.45 39.40
CA PHE A 508 0.96 -8.32 40.52
C PHE A 508 0.23 -8.17 41.87
N ASP A 509 0.80 -8.82 42.88
CA ASP A 509 0.43 -8.63 44.27
C ASP A 509 1.08 -7.37 44.88
N ARG A 510 0.80 -7.12 46.16
CA ARG A 510 1.34 -5.96 46.88
C ARG A 510 2.86 -6.00 47.00
N GLU A 511 3.46 -7.14 47.29
CA GLU A 511 4.92 -7.23 47.47
C GLU A 511 5.65 -6.97 46.15
N GLN A 512 5.09 -7.48 45.05
CA GLN A 512 5.60 -7.26 43.70
C GLN A 512 5.47 -5.77 43.31
N TYR A 513 4.33 -5.13 43.58
CA TYR A 513 4.19 -3.69 43.34
C TYR A 513 5.10 -2.82 44.23
N GLN A 514 5.39 -3.24 45.47
CA GLN A 514 6.38 -2.56 46.31
C GLN A 514 7.79 -2.63 45.71
N LYS A 515 8.17 -3.77 45.11
CA LYS A 515 9.45 -3.90 44.38
C LYS A 515 9.50 -3.01 43.14
N VAL A 516 8.37 -2.92 42.41
CA VAL A 516 8.22 -2.00 41.27
C VAL A 516 8.38 -0.55 41.72
N ALA A 517 7.68 -0.16 42.79
CA ALA A 517 7.74 1.19 43.36
C ALA A 517 9.16 1.58 43.78
N GLN A 518 9.84 0.67 44.50
CA GLN A 518 11.21 0.88 44.92
C GLN A 518 12.15 1.06 43.72
N HIS A 519 12.09 0.16 42.73
CA HIS A 519 12.98 0.22 41.57
C HIS A 519 12.73 1.46 40.71
N ALA A 520 11.47 1.85 40.50
CA ALA A 520 11.14 3.10 39.80
C ALA A 520 11.71 4.33 40.53
N ALA A 521 11.57 4.40 41.86
CA ALA A 521 12.14 5.48 42.66
C ALA A 521 13.69 5.51 42.60
N GLU A 522 14.35 4.35 42.69
CA GLU A 522 15.81 4.23 42.55
C GLU A 522 16.33 4.72 41.18
N ARG A 523 15.51 4.55 40.13
CA ARG A 523 15.80 5.00 38.76
C ARG A 523 15.30 6.43 38.47
N GLY A 524 14.72 7.11 39.47
CA GLY A 524 14.26 8.50 39.35
C GLY A 524 12.98 8.67 38.53
N LEU A 525 12.19 7.61 38.38
CA LEU A 525 10.91 7.63 37.68
C LEU A 525 9.75 7.70 38.67
N GLN A 526 8.69 8.40 38.27
CA GLN A 526 7.39 8.18 38.88
C GLN A 526 6.78 6.87 38.40
N TRP A 527 6.00 6.22 39.24
CA TRP A 527 5.23 5.05 38.84
C TRP A 527 3.77 5.23 39.29
N PHE A 528 2.86 4.75 38.47
CA PHE A 528 1.43 4.69 38.77
C PHE A 528 0.79 3.59 37.93
N ALA A 529 -0.51 3.39 38.10
CA ALA A 529 -1.25 2.42 37.30
C ALA A 529 -2.63 2.93 36.89
N SER A 530 -3.21 2.22 35.92
CA SER A 530 -4.64 2.32 35.63
C SER A 530 -5.41 1.34 36.52
N PRO A 531 -6.26 1.81 37.46
CA PRO A 531 -7.21 0.94 38.13
C PRO A 531 -8.33 0.55 37.17
N TRP A 532 -8.69 -0.74 37.16
CA TRP A 532 -9.78 -1.28 36.32
C TRP A 532 -11.07 -1.57 37.09
N ASP A 533 -11.08 -1.30 38.40
CA ASP A 533 -12.17 -1.52 39.32
C ASP A 533 -11.96 -0.71 40.61
N VAL A 534 -13.01 -0.52 41.40
CA VAL A 534 -12.99 0.28 42.62
C VAL A 534 -11.96 -0.20 43.65
N PRO A 535 -11.84 -1.51 43.98
CA PRO A 535 -10.82 -1.98 44.92
C PRO A 535 -9.38 -1.66 44.49
N SER A 536 -9.13 -1.62 43.17
CA SER A 536 -7.83 -1.23 42.64
C SER A 536 -7.46 0.23 42.92
N VAL A 537 -8.44 1.12 43.14
CA VAL A 537 -8.18 2.52 43.55
C VAL A 537 -7.57 2.56 44.95
N GLU A 538 -8.23 1.93 45.92
CA GLU A 538 -7.75 1.85 47.32
C GLU A 538 -6.37 1.18 47.39
N PHE A 539 -6.16 0.10 46.62
CA PHE A 539 -4.87 -0.57 46.53
C PHE A 539 -3.74 0.36 46.10
N LEU A 540 -4.00 1.23 45.11
CA LEU A 540 -3.01 2.17 44.59
C LEU A 540 -2.80 3.37 45.53
N GLU A 541 -3.86 3.82 46.22
CA GLU A 541 -3.74 4.87 47.26
C GLU A 541 -2.85 4.42 48.42
N ASP A 542 -2.98 3.16 48.85
CA ASP A 542 -2.11 2.57 49.87
C ASP A 542 -0.63 2.48 49.46
N LEU A 543 -0.33 2.58 48.16
CA LEU A 543 1.02 2.62 47.61
C LEU A 543 1.48 4.05 47.26
N ASP A 544 0.69 5.05 47.63
CA ASP A 544 0.96 6.48 47.47
C ASP A 544 1.36 6.88 46.04
N VAL A 545 0.65 6.37 45.04
CA VAL A 545 0.88 6.76 43.64
C VAL A 545 0.61 8.26 43.44
N PRO A 546 1.38 8.97 42.60
CA PRO A 546 1.25 10.43 42.44
C PRO A 546 0.05 10.86 41.59
N THR A 547 -0.57 9.93 40.86
CA THR A 547 -1.69 10.16 39.94
C THR A 547 -2.38 8.84 39.59
N HIS A 548 -3.61 8.89 39.10
CA HIS A 548 -4.30 7.74 38.52
C HIS A 548 -4.54 7.93 37.02
N LYS A 549 -4.50 6.83 36.27
CA LYS A 549 -4.84 6.82 34.85
C LYS A 549 -6.17 6.11 34.61
N VAL A 550 -7.17 6.82 34.13
CA VAL A 550 -8.39 6.21 33.58
C VAL A 550 -8.09 5.67 32.18
N ALA A 551 -8.21 4.36 32.03
CA ALA A 551 -8.12 3.70 30.73
C ALA A 551 -9.34 4.04 29.87
N SER A 552 -9.18 4.10 28.54
CA SER A 552 -10.28 4.40 27.60
C SER A 552 -11.51 3.51 27.80
N ALA A 553 -11.31 2.23 28.14
CA ALA A 553 -12.38 1.26 28.39
C ALA A 553 -13.20 1.55 29.66
N SER A 554 -12.64 2.33 30.58
CA SER A 554 -13.24 2.65 31.89
C SER A 554 -13.81 4.06 31.93
N LEU A 555 -13.74 4.83 30.84
CA LEU A 555 -14.24 6.21 30.78
C LEU A 555 -15.73 6.32 31.11
N THR A 556 -16.51 5.29 30.80
CA THR A 556 -17.96 5.26 31.07
C THR A 556 -18.32 4.61 32.41
N ASP A 557 -17.35 4.16 33.20
CA ASP A 557 -17.56 3.58 34.52
C ASP A 557 -17.71 4.68 35.57
N THR A 558 -18.92 5.20 35.72
CA THR A 558 -19.21 6.33 36.62
C THR A 558 -18.92 6.03 38.09
N GLU A 559 -18.99 4.76 38.51
CA GLU A 559 -18.67 4.38 39.89
C GLU A 559 -17.16 4.51 40.14
N LEU A 560 -16.35 3.92 39.25
CA LEU A 560 -14.90 4.04 39.30
C LEU A 560 -14.43 5.50 39.20
N LEU A 561 -15.01 6.28 38.28
CA LEU A 561 -14.69 7.71 38.15
C LEU A 561 -15.00 8.48 39.43
N GLY A 562 -16.13 8.17 40.08
CA GLY A 562 -16.52 8.79 41.34
C GLY A 562 -15.57 8.49 42.49
N GLU A 563 -15.03 7.27 42.57
CA GLU A 563 -14.01 6.91 43.56
C GLU A 563 -12.67 7.59 43.27
N LEU A 564 -12.26 7.63 41.99
CA LEU A 564 -11.06 8.34 41.56
C LEU A 564 -11.12 9.84 41.89
N ALA A 565 -12.25 10.49 41.62
CA ALA A 565 -12.45 11.91 41.95
C ALA A 565 -12.30 12.18 43.46
N ARG A 566 -12.76 11.27 44.33
CA ARG A 566 -12.66 11.41 45.79
C ARG A 566 -11.24 11.33 46.33
N THR A 567 -10.29 10.75 45.59
CA THR A 567 -8.88 10.75 45.99
C THR A 567 -8.30 12.16 46.03
N GLY A 568 -8.86 13.10 45.25
CA GLY A 568 -8.33 14.46 45.11
C GLY A 568 -6.98 14.55 44.39
N LYS A 569 -6.46 13.43 43.88
CA LYS A 569 -5.20 13.37 43.14
C LYS A 569 -5.36 13.77 41.68
N PRO A 570 -4.27 14.15 41.00
CA PRO A 570 -4.26 14.33 39.55
C PRO A 570 -4.75 13.08 38.83
N ILE A 571 -5.56 13.29 37.78
CA ILE A 571 -6.10 12.23 36.94
C ILE A 571 -5.64 12.43 35.50
N ILE A 572 -5.13 11.35 34.89
CA ILE A 572 -4.92 11.26 33.45
C ILE A 572 -6.09 10.47 32.85
N LEU A 573 -6.85 11.05 31.93
CA LEU A 573 -8.03 10.44 31.30
C LEU A 573 -7.78 10.18 29.81
N SER A 574 -7.73 8.91 29.38
CA SER A 574 -7.71 8.58 27.95
C SER A 574 -9.12 8.54 27.35
N THR A 575 -9.29 9.04 26.12
CA THR A 575 -10.63 9.21 25.50
C THR A 575 -10.92 8.29 24.31
N GLY A 576 -10.19 7.18 24.18
CA GLY A 576 -10.45 6.22 23.11
C GLY A 576 -11.84 5.59 23.22
N MET A 577 -12.42 5.16 22.09
CA MET A 577 -13.75 4.53 22.01
C MET A 577 -14.93 5.38 22.50
N SER A 578 -14.72 6.67 22.76
CA SER A 578 -15.69 7.52 23.45
C SER A 578 -16.24 8.62 22.55
N THR A 579 -17.54 8.90 22.66
CA THR A 579 -18.15 10.09 22.04
C THR A 579 -17.88 11.33 22.90
N LEU A 580 -18.10 12.53 22.36
CA LEU A 580 -17.94 13.77 23.13
C LEU A 580 -18.85 13.80 24.37
N GLU A 581 -20.10 13.30 24.26
CA GLU A 581 -21.06 13.27 25.37
C GLU A 581 -20.59 12.35 26.51
N GLN A 582 -19.92 11.25 26.18
CA GLN A 582 -19.34 10.36 27.19
C GLN A 582 -18.14 11.01 27.88
N ILE A 583 -17.31 11.73 27.13
CA ILE A 583 -16.18 12.49 27.69
C ILE A 583 -16.70 13.62 28.58
N ASP A 584 -17.75 14.34 28.17
CA ASP A 584 -18.39 15.38 28.98
C ASP A 584 -18.82 14.82 30.34
N ALA A 585 -19.54 13.69 30.34
CA ALA A 585 -19.99 13.06 31.58
C ALA A 585 -18.82 12.63 32.48
N ALA A 586 -17.72 12.14 31.91
CA ALA A 586 -16.53 11.79 32.67
C ALA A 586 -15.85 13.03 33.29
N VAL A 587 -15.73 14.12 32.51
CA VAL A 587 -15.17 15.39 32.98
C VAL A 587 -16.05 16.02 34.07
N ASP A 588 -17.38 15.94 33.95
CA ASP A 588 -18.32 16.43 34.96
C ASP A 588 -18.13 15.72 36.32
N ILE A 589 -17.77 14.43 36.31
CA ILE A 589 -17.50 13.65 37.53
C ILE A 589 -16.12 13.98 38.10
N LEU A 590 -15.09 14.03 37.24
CA LEU A 590 -13.69 14.19 37.66
C LEU A 590 -13.31 15.64 38.00
N GLY A 591 -14.02 16.61 37.42
CA GLY A 591 -13.63 18.02 37.46
C GLY A 591 -12.43 18.33 36.56
N THR A 592 -12.07 19.62 36.46
CA THR A 592 -11.02 20.11 35.54
C THR A 592 -9.74 20.56 36.26
N ASP A 593 -9.78 20.84 37.56
CA ASP A 593 -8.67 21.46 38.31
C ASP A 593 -7.38 20.62 38.30
N ASN A 594 -7.51 19.29 38.30
CA ASN A 594 -6.39 18.35 38.36
C ASN A 594 -6.43 17.30 37.23
N LEU A 595 -7.03 17.65 36.08
CA LEU A 595 -7.26 16.72 34.98
C LEU A 595 -6.30 16.94 33.82
N VAL A 596 -5.71 15.85 33.31
CA VAL A 596 -5.01 15.81 32.03
C VAL A 596 -5.74 14.84 31.12
N ILE A 597 -6.13 15.28 29.92
CA ILE A 597 -6.82 14.42 28.94
C ILE A 597 -5.81 13.90 27.92
N LEU A 598 -5.81 12.61 27.60
CA LEU A 598 -5.05 12.09 26.46
C LEU A 598 -6.00 11.72 25.32
N HIS A 599 -5.83 12.38 24.18
CA HIS A 599 -6.43 11.92 22.93
C HIS A 599 -5.88 10.53 22.60
N ALA A 600 -6.77 9.61 22.26
CA ALA A 600 -6.40 8.22 21.99
C ALA A 600 -7.37 7.60 21.00
N THR A 601 -6.87 6.73 20.14
CA THR A 601 -7.69 5.80 19.35
C THR A 601 -7.30 4.38 19.75
N SER A 602 -8.25 3.61 20.28
CA SER A 602 -8.01 2.26 20.85
C SER A 602 -7.97 1.15 19.80
N THR A 603 -7.30 1.41 18.68
CA THR A 603 -6.97 0.41 17.65
C THR A 603 -5.51 0.00 17.85
N TYR A 604 -5.23 -1.31 17.95
CA TYR A 604 -3.90 -1.85 18.26
C TYR A 604 -3.44 -2.79 17.13
N PRO A 605 -2.41 -2.45 16.32
CA PRO A 605 -1.83 -1.11 16.18
C PRO A 605 -2.78 -0.13 15.49
N LEU A 606 -2.60 1.16 15.77
CA LEU A 606 -3.36 2.28 15.21
C LEU A 606 -2.86 2.63 13.80
N PRO A 607 -3.71 2.53 12.76
CA PRO A 607 -3.36 3.04 11.43
C PRO A 607 -3.42 4.59 11.39
N PRO A 608 -2.59 5.25 10.56
CA PRO A 608 -2.47 6.72 10.56
C PRO A 608 -3.77 7.49 10.30
N GLU A 609 -4.62 6.99 9.41
CA GLU A 609 -5.90 7.59 9.04
C GLU A 609 -6.92 7.62 10.19
N GLU A 610 -6.75 6.77 11.20
CA GLU A 610 -7.60 6.71 12.39
C GLU A 610 -7.08 7.56 13.56
N ALA A 611 -5.87 8.12 13.46
CA ALA A 611 -5.23 8.83 14.57
C ALA A 611 -5.94 10.15 14.93
N ASN A 612 -6.51 10.84 13.93
CA ASN A 612 -7.29 12.08 14.09
C ASN A 612 -6.71 13.10 15.10
N LEU A 613 -5.41 13.44 14.95
CA LEU A 613 -4.66 14.24 15.92
C LEU A 613 -5.21 15.65 16.17
N ARG A 614 -6.00 16.21 15.25
CA ARG A 614 -6.67 17.50 15.46
C ARG A 614 -7.67 17.48 16.62
N THR A 615 -8.06 16.30 17.09
CA THR A 615 -8.89 16.14 18.30
C THR A 615 -8.17 16.68 19.55
N ILE A 616 -6.84 16.74 19.55
CA ILE A 616 -6.07 17.37 20.64
C ILE A 616 -6.51 18.83 20.82
N ASP A 617 -6.61 19.59 19.74
CA ASP A 617 -7.10 20.98 19.77
C ASP A 617 -8.56 21.04 20.20
N THR A 618 -9.42 20.16 19.66
CA THR A 618 -10.84 20.10 20.03
C THR A 618 -11.06 19.87 21.52
N LEU A 619 -10.36 18.90 22.12
CA LEU A 619 -10.49 18.57 23.54
C LEU A 619 -9.95 19.71 24.41
N ARG A 620 -8.85 20.32 23.98
CA ARG A 620 -8.21 21.44 24.66
C ARG A 620 -9.12 22.66 24.71
N GLU A 621 -9.71 23.03 23.57
CA GLU A 621 -10.65 24.14 23.46
C GLU A 621 -11.93 23.90 24.26
N ARG A 622 -12.43 22.66 24.26
CA ARG A 622 -13.68 22.30 24.94
C ARG A 622 -13.57 22.32 26.46
N TYR A 623 -12.51 21.73 27.01
CA TYR A 623 -12.41 21.47 28.45
C TYR A 623 -11.46 22.44 29.17
N GLY A 624 -10.60 23.16 28.45
CA GLY A 624 -9.67 24.11 29.06
C GLY A 624 -8.64 23.46 29.99
N VAL A 625 -8.31 22.18 29.74
CA VAL A 625 -7.35 21.39 30.52
C VAL A 625 -6.14 21.00 29.66
N PRO A 626 -5.00 20.62 30.26
CA PRO A 626 -3.87 20.11 29.50
C PRO A 626 -4.26 18.84 28.71
N VAL A 627 -3.95 18.82 27.42
CA VAL A 627 -4.23 17.69 26.54
C VAL A 627 -2.95 17.08 26.00
N GLY A 628 -2.81 15.77 26.13
CA GLY A 628 -1.73 14.96 25.56
C GLY A 628 -2.25 13.91 24.56
N TYR A 629 -1.42 12.91 24.30
CA TYR A 629 -1.68 11.85 23.35
C TYR A 629 -1.29 10.48 23.91
N SER A 630 -2.16 9.48 23.75
CA SER A 630 -1.91 8.08 24.09
C SER A 630 -1.84 7.28 22.80
N GLY A 631 -0.64 6.93 22.38
CA GLY A 631 -0.39 6.35 21.07
C GLY A 631 -0.39 4.84 21.05
N HIS A 632 -1.03 4.26 20.02
CA HIS A 632 -1.04 2.82 19.75
C HIS A 632 -0.53 2.48 18.34
N GLU A 633 0.08 3.44 17.65
CA GLU A 633 0.71 3.27 16.34
C GLU A 633 1.98 2.41 16.38
N ARG A 634 2.52 1.96 15.24
CA ARG A 634 3.81 1.23 15.19
C ARG A 634 5.02 2.18 15.22
N GLY A 635 4.94 3.27 14.47
CA GLY A 635 6.01 4.26 14.28
C GLY A 635 6.04 5.35 15.33
N LEU A 636 6.87 6.38 15.10
CA LEU A 636 7.05 7.53 16.01
C LEU A 636 6.40 8.82 15.48
N GLN A 637 6.09 8.87 14.19
CA GLN A 637 5.65 10.05 13.45
C GLN A 637 4.38 10.65 14.05
N ILE A 638 3.43 9.80 14.44
CA ILE A 638 2.13 10.24 14.96
C ILE A 638 2.31 10.84 16.36
N SER A 639 3.05 10.18 17.25
CA SER A 639 3.43 10.75 18.56
C SER A 639 4.18 12.08 18.43
N LEU A 640 5.13 12.21 17.50
CA LEU A 640 5.86 13.46 17.28
C LEU A 640 4.94 14.55 16.68
N ALA A 641 4.06 14.20 15.75
CA ALA A 641 3.07 15.12 15.20
C ALA A 641 2.07 15.58 16.27
N ALA A 642 1.68 14.71 17.20
CA ALA A 642 0.83 15.07 18.32
C ALA A 642 1.50 16.14 19.20
N VAL A 643 2.80 15.99 19.50
CA VAL A 643 3.58 17.01 20.21
C VAL A 643 3.69 18.30 19.40
N ALA A 644 3.91 18.22 18.09
CA ALA A 644 3.94 19.40 17.21
C ALA A 644 2.60 20.16 17.21
N LEU A 645 1.48 19.45 17.40
CA LEU A 645 0.13 20.02 17.54
C LEU A 645 -0.17 20.50 18.97
N GLY A 646 0.75 20.34 19.91
CA GLY A 646 0.62 20.87 21.27
C GLY A 646 0.22 19.84 22.33
N ALA A 647 0.36 18.53 22.06
CA ALA A 647 0.24 17.52 23.10
C ALA A 647 1.28 17.74 24.22
N VAL A 648 0.82 17.91 25.46
CA VAL A 648 1.69 18.17 26.62
C VAL A 648 2.18 16.90 27.33
N ALA A 649 1.59 15.77 27.01
CA ALA A 649 1.95 14.45 27.52
C ALA A 649 1.89 13.42 26.39
N VAL A 650 2.76 12.41 26.43
CA VAL A 650 2.79 11.31 25.47
C VAL A 650 2.90 9.99 26.23
N GLU A 651 1.95 9.10 26.00
CA GLU A 651 1.95 7.73 26.53
C GLU A 651 2.14 6.73 25.39
N ARG A 652 3.09 5.81 25.55
CA ARG A 652 3.39 4.74 24.59
C ARG A 652 3.67 3.44 25.32
N HIS A 653 3.12 2.34 24.82
CA HIS A 653 3.47 1.02 25.34
C HIS A 653 4.96 0.74 25.11
N ILE A 654 5.62 0.09 26.06
CA ILE A 654 7.04 -0.26 25.98
C ILE A 654 7.27 -1.76 26.18
N THR A 655 8.24 -2.30 25.48
CA THR A 655 8.64 -3.71 25.58
C THR A 655 10.16 -3.85 25.52
N LEU A 656 10.66 -5.00 25.99
CA LEU A 656 12.05 -5.39 25.79
C LEU A 656 12.27 -5.96 24.37
N ASP A 657 11.25 -6.64 23.85
CA ASP A 657 11.29 -7.35 22.58
C ASP A 657 9.84 -7.60 22.10
N ARG A 658 9.49 -7.12 20.90
CA ARG A 658 8.14 -7.25 20.33
C ARG A 658 7.71 -8.69 20.05
N THR A 659 8.65 -9.63 20.03
CA THR A 659 8.39 -11.07 19.85
C THR A 659 8.00 -11.77 21.14
N MET A 660 8.13 -11.11 22.30
CA MET A 660 7.64 -11.64 23.57
C MET A 660 6.14 -11.90 23.51
N TRP A 661 5.69 -12.86 24.30
CA TRP A 661 4.26 -13.18 24.37
C TRP A 661 3.47 -12.05 25.04
N GLY A 662 2.30 -11.72 24.49
CA GLY A 662 1.38 -10.70 25.01
C GLY A 662 0.69 -9.92 23.88
N SER A 663 -0.54 -9.45 24.10
CA SER A 663 -1.32 -8.73 23.07
C SER A 663 -0.72 -7.37 22.69
N ASP A 664 -0.06 -6.72 23.65
CA ASP A 664 0.35 -5.32 23.51
C ASP A 664 1.79 -5.20 22.98
N GLN A 665 2.53 -6.31 22.97
CA GLN A 665 3.94 -6.41 22.61
C GLN A 665 4.19 -5.86 21.20
N ALA A 666 3.40 -6.30 20.21
CA ALA A 666 3.57 -5.90 18.81
C ALA A 666 3.38 -4.40 18.54
N SER A 667 2.58 -3.70 19.37
CA SER A 667 2.36 -2.24 19.29
C SER A 667 3.30 -1.42 20.20
N SER A 668 4.11 -2.09 21.03
CA SER A 668 4.99 -1.45 22.01
C SER A 668 6.29 -0.94 21.36
N LEU A 669 6.92 0.06 21.97
CA LEU A 669 8.25 0.54 21.61
C LEU A 669 9.32 -0.28 22.33
N GLU A 670 10.27 -0.78 21.56
CA GLU A 670 11.53 -1.34 22.08
C GLU A 670 12.46 -0.22 22.58
N PRO A 671 13.56 -0.54 23.30
CA PRO A 671 14.39 0.46 23.95
C PRO A 671 14.86 1.59 23.04
N ALA A 672 15.40 1.26 21.86
CA ALA A 672 15.84 2.26 20.89
C ALA A 672 14.68 3.11 20.35
N GLY A 673 13.48 2.54 20.21
CA GLY A 673 12.30 3.26 19.76
C GLY A 673 11.85 4.31 20.77
N LEU A 674 11.89 3.98 22.07
CA LEU A 674 11.57 4.92 23.14
C LEU A 674 12.65 6.01 23.28
N GLU A 675 13.93 5.64 23.21
CA GLU A 675 15.04 6.59 23.23
C GLU A 675 14.91 7.62 22.09
N HIS A 676 14.67 7.17 20.87
CA HIS A 676 14.44 8.05 19.72
C HIS A 676 13.22 8.95 19.93
N LEU A 677 12.11 8.40 20.44
CA LEU A 677 10.91 9.19 20.70
C LEU A 677 11.18 10.31 21.70
N VAL A 678 11.78 10.00 22.85
CA VAL A 678 12.06 11.02 23.87
C VAL A 678 13.03 12.06 23.32
N ARG A 679 14.12 11.64 22.68
CA ARG A 679 15.10 12.54 22.05
C ARG A 679 14.41 13.50 21.08
N ASP A 680 13.60 12.98 20.17
CA ASP A 680 12.97 13.77 19.11
C ASP A 680 11.87 14.68 19.65
N ILE A 681 11.15 14.28 20.71
CA ILE A 681 10.26 15.16 21.47
C ILE A 681 11.04 16.36 22.04
N ARG A 682 12.19 16.13 22.68
CA ARG A 682 13.00 17.23 23.24
C ARG A 682 13.51 18.19 22.16
N ILE A 683 14.02 17.66 21.05
CA ILE A 683 14.45 18.46 19.89
C ILE A 683 13.28 19.29 19.33
N LEU A 684 12.11 18.66 19.20
CA LEU A 684 10.93 19.32 18.65
C LEU A 684 10.46 20.48 19.54
N GLN A 685 10.46 20.30 20.86
CA GLN A 685 10.10 21.37 21.80
C GLN A 685 11.02 22.60 21.65
N GLU A 686 12.32 22.40 21.43
CA GLU A 686 13.25 23.50 21.15
C GLU A 686 13.00 24.12 19.77
N ALA A 687 12.74 23.29 18.76
CA ALA A 687 12.59 23.71 17.37
C ALA A 687 11.30 24.50 17.09
N LEU A 688 10.23 24.27 17.86
CA LEU A 688 8.96 24.98 17.70
C LEU A 688 9.10 26.49 17.94
N GLY A 689 10.00 26.90 18.83
CA GLY A 689 10.29 28.31 19.13
C GLY A 689 9.07 29.09 19.64
N ASP A 690 9.09 30.40 19.44
CA ASP A 690 8.05 31.34 19.90
C ASP A 690 7.11 31.82 18.78
N GLY A 691 7.26 31.29 17.56
CA GLY A 691 6.46 31.65 16.39
C GLY A 691 6.69 33.07 15.83
N VAL A 692 7.58 33.88 16.41
CA VAL A 692 7.81 35.27 15.95
C VAL A 692 8.86 35.30 14.84
N LYS A 693 8.45 35.73 13.64
CA LYS A 693 9.37 35.85 12.50
C LYS A 693 10.41 36.94 12.72
N ARG A 694 11.67 36.52 12.83
CA ARG A 694 12.86 37.37 12.89
C ARG A 694 13.99 36.82 12.01
N VAL A 695 15.02 37.63 11.79
CA VAL A 695 16.27 37.17 11.18
C VAL A 695 17.11 36.55 12.29
N MET A 696 17.43 35.27 12.18
CA MET A 696 18.22 34.58 13.18
C MET A 696 19.70 34.99 13.07
N PRO A 697 20.49 34.93 14.15
CA PRO A 697 21.90 35.32 14.12
C PRO A 697 22.72 34.64 13.01
N GLY A 698 22.45 33.35 12.74
CA GLY A 698 23.11 32.59 11.66
C GLY A 698 22.72 33.02 10.25
N GLU A 699 21.60 33.75 10.07
CA GLU A 699 21.14 34.23 8.77
C GLU A 699 21.78 35.58 8.38
N LEU A 700 22.40 36.32 9.31
CA LEU A 700 22.97 37.65 9.04
C LEU A 700 24.07 37.62 7.98
N ALA A 701 24.96 36.62 8.01
CA ALA A 701 26.06 36.49 7.03
C ALA A 701 25.57 36.03 5.64
N PRO A 702 24.69 35.02 5.49
CA PRO A 702 24.02 34.74 4.22
C PRO A 702 23.24 35.94 3.69
N MET A 703 22.54 36.66 4.57
CA MET A 703 21.75 37.83 4.21
C MET A 703 22.60 38.94 3.59
N SER A 704 23.76 39.25 4.16
CA SER A 704 24.68 40.27 3.61
C SER A 704 25.30 39.85 2.28
N ARG A 705 25.55 38.56 2.08
CA ARG A 705 26.14 38.00 0.85
C ARG A 705 25.16 37.86 -0.31
N LEU A 706 23.94 37.43 -0.03
CA LEU A 706 23.00 36.94 -1.05
C LEU A 706 21.91 37.95 -1.40
N ARG A 707 21.60 38.91 -0.52
CA ARG A 707 20.63 39.95 -0.86
C ARG A 707 21.27 40.93 -1.85
N ARG A 708 20.62 41.08 -3.01
CA ARG A 708 21.06 42.00 -4.07
C ARG A 708 21.02 43.48 -3.68
N VAL A 709 20.21 43.81 -2.70
CA VAL A 709 20.04 45.18 -2.19
C VAL A 709 20.25 45.11 -0.68
N GLY A 710 21.05 46.04 -0.15
CA GLY A 710 21.27 46.17 1.29
C GLY A 710 19.92 46.36 2.00
N ALA A 711 19.78 45.70 3.15
CA ALA A 711 18.62 45.81 4.02
C ALA A 711 18.50 47.21 4.63
#